data_AF-A0A3E4Q9Y6-F1
#
_entry.id   AF-A0A3E4Q9Y6-F1
#
_cell.length_a   1.000
_cell.length_b   1.000
_cell.length_c   1.000
_cell.angle_alpha   90.00
_cell.angle_beta   90.00
_cell.angle_gamma   90.00
#
_symmetry.space_group_name_H-M   'P 1'
#
loop_
_entity.id
_entity.type
_entity.pdbx_description
1 polymer ?
#
loop_
_entity_poly.entity_id
_entity_poly.type
_entity_poly.pdbx_seq_one_letter_code
_entity_poly.pdbx_strand_id
1 'polypeptide(L)'
;MVAFNIGNGFMDAIQWKGLSSLSESASTSEGAEVAFTVNFTPKLIPVKISINPVVSVSHSINRNNYALQDVDGDGYLDIVESDKESELKVTRSAIGRTNMLKSVTNSLGGTFTLDYKHSTPTYGLPGGKWVMASVTVDDGIHDDGPLMKTLFDYSDGQKDRHEREFLGFGKVITKNIDTEKGDSIVYRQAVQLYDVSTYYAQGNELGTSVEDAEGKKYTETRNEYDGYYLSADGDKYTFTKQQRLCSDRASAFVPLRYTASKQYEGQTNGITTSEAWNEYYLTGYHGELKSYKFSDKGKLGENGTGGFDYQTAIQYTSNEGKHIFGLPTDVTVTGGDGKTYHHVTATYDMNYADHITQIRRQLGSGEAVSDYTYDAYGNITKTMLPANAKGQRMWYTYRYEPVMNMYVERIDDAFGYRSEASNFDYRYGMALRRMDLNHFYYETDIDNLGRVKAVRGPNELATGVPYIIAFDYQPKATFGTNGITAPAYAVTKHYDIQHPSDDMETVTFVDGFGRPVQVKKDGVVTTAGKGSAPKNETVMIVSGRNVYDAFGRVAKAYYPVTEAVGNKTAFNKAFDNVSPTVTVYDVLDRAMKVTLPDNAETKTEYSTDAGSNALVTTVTDALGNRQATYTDGSGKTVKTEQLSGPDGIITTSFEYDGIDRLVKVTDTEGNVTTSVYDMGDRRTEVNHPASGITTFTYDNLGNVLTKQTANLKKEGKTINYEYDYGRLTAINYPDHPENNVKYHYGGINSSYNRIGRLMLREDGSGAIEYYYGKMGEVLKTVRTLIVPNQAVATYVTQWKYDSHNRLLEMIYPDEEKVTYGYNLGGQVDHVRGYKSYGYDYVNKIGYDKFEQRTYLKYCNGAETFYAYDPARRRLQNLMVNAKA
;
A
#
# COMPACT_ATOMS: atom_id res chain seq x y z
N MET A 1 25.07 7.00 44.61
CA MET A 1 25.03 5.64 44.02
C MET A 1 24.88 5.80 42.52
N VAL A 2 25.64 5.04 41.72
CA VAL A 2 25.60 5.12 40.25
C VAL A 2 25.36 3.71 39.72
N ALA A 3 24.43 3.57 38.78
CA ALA A 3 24.20 2.32 38.06
C ALA A 3 24.75 2.49 36.63
N PHE A 4 25.58 1.56 36.18
CA PHE A 4 26.12 1.60 34.82
C PHE A 4 25.12 1.00 33.84
N ASN A 5 24.83 1.73 32.77
CA ASN A 5 24.12 1.18 31.63
C ASN A 5 25.05 0.22 30.88
N ILE A 6 24.58 -1.00 30.62
CA ILE A 6 25.29 -2.04 29.88
C ILE A 6 24.78 -2.20 28.45
N GLY A 7 23.91 -1.28 28.00
CA GLY A 7 23.35 -1.21 26.66
C GLY A 7 22.06 -2.02 26.47
N ASN A 8 21.73 -2.94 27.37
CA ASN A 8 20.46 -3.67 27.43
C ASN A 8 19.73 -3.51 28.78
N GLY A 9 20.21 -2.61 29.64
CA GLY A 9 19.70 -2.38 31.00
C GLY A 9 20.74 -1.70 31.88
N PHE A 10 20.46 -1.58 33.17
CA PHE A 10 21.37 -1.03 34.17
C PHE A 10 21.85 -2.12 35.13
N MET A 11 23.13 -2.09 35.48
CA MET A 11 23.68 -2.91 36.57
C MET A 11 23.14 -2.46 37.94
N ASP A 12 23.33 -3.30 38.96
CA ASP A 12 23.09 -2.91 40.35
C ASP A 12 23.87 -1.63 40.69
N ALA A 13 23.18 -0.72 41.40
CA ALA A 13 23.76 0.55 41.77
C ALA A 13 24.96 0.35 42.71
N ILE A 14 26.12 0.89 42.32
CA ILE A 14 27.33 0.86 43.14
C ILE A 14 27.59 2.22 43.77
N GLN A 15 28.30 2.21 44.90
CA GLN A 15 28.83 3.45 45.48
C GLN A 15 30.10 3.84 44.72
N TRP A 16 30.00 4.85 43.85
CA TRP A 16 31.18 5.40 43.16
C TRP A 16 32.03 6.18 44.18
N LYS A 17 33.13 5.57 44.63
CA LYS A 17 34.07 6.20 45.57
C LYS A 17 34.85 7.30 44.85
N GLY A 18 34.78 8.53 45.35
CA GLY A 18 35.46 9.70 44.78
C GLY A 18 34.56 10.69 44.03
N LEU A 19 33.25 10.44 43.96
CA LEU A 19 32.28 11.31 43.28
C LEU A 19 31.27 11.85 44.30
N SER A 20 31.27 13.16 44.57
CA SER A 20 30.29 13.82 45.47
C SER A 20 29.05 14.35 44.73
N SER A 21 29.16 14.64 43.43
CA SER A 21 28.09 15.14 42.56
C SER A 21 28.36 14.74 41.09
N LEU A 22 27.32 14.60 40.25
CA LEU A 22 27.47 14.27 38.81
C LEU A 22 27.86 15.49 37.95
N SER A 23 27.52 16.69 38.42
CA SER A 23 27.96 17.99 37.90
C SER A 23 27.74 19.05 38.97
N GLU A 24 28.66 20.01 39.12
CA GLU A 24 28.50 21.14 40.04
C GLU A 24 28.88 22.44 39.31
N SER A 25 27.95 23.39 39.28
CA SER A 25 28.04 24.64 38.52
C SER A 25 27.39 25.77 39.30
N ALA A 26 27.92 26.99 39.20
CA ALA A 26 27.22 28.20 39.64
C ALA A 26 26.72 28.95 38.39
N SER A 27 25.40 29.17 38.26
CA SER A 27 24.82 29.84 37.08
C SER A 27 23.50 30.57 37.38
N THR A 28 23.19 31.60 36.57
CA THR A 28 21.83 32.05 36.25
C THR A 28 21.50 31.50 34.86
N SER A 29 20.43 30.72 34.73
CA SER A 29 20.07 30.02 33.50
C SER A 29 18.81 30.59 32.86
N GLU A 30 18.82 30.62 31.52
CA GLU A 30 17.64 30.46 30.69
C GLU A 30 17.98 29.31 29.74
N GLY A 31 17.11 28.30 29.66
CA GLY A 31 17.40 27.08 28.91
C GLY A 31 16.14 26.52 28.29
N ALA A 32 16.25 26.06 27.06
CA ALA A 32 15.23 25.29 26.37
C ALA A 32 15.79 23.90 26.06
N GLU A 33 15.04 22.87 26.43
CA GLU A 33 15.28 21.50 25.97
C GLU A 33 14.62 21.31 24.61
N VAL A 34 15.39 20.81 23.65
CA VAL A 34 14.82 20.32 22.39
C VAL A 34 15.24 18.86 22.23
N ALA A 35 14.30 17.98 22.51
CA ALA A 35 14.38 16.60 22.04
C ALA A 35 13.88 16.57 20.60
N PHE A 36 14.66 15.98 19.69
CA PHE A 36 14.18 15.70 18.34
C PHE A 36 14.33 14.20 18.06
N THR A 37 13.32 13.63 17.42
CA THR A 37 13.33 12.25 16.97
C THR A 37 13.96 12.21 15.59
N VAL A 38 15.17 11.65 15.48
CA VAL A 38 15.71 11.29 14.16
C VAL A 38 15.12 9.95 13.78
N ASN A 39 14.19 10.01 12.84
CA ASN A 39 13.66 8.83 12.19
C ASN A 39 14.55 8.53 10.99
N PHE A 40 15.24 7.39 10.99
CA PHE A 40 15.78 6.84 9.76
C PHE A 40 14.93 5.63 9.37
N THR A 41 14.32 5.70 8.19
CA THR A 41 13.75 4.53 7.52
C THR A 41 14.70 4.24 6.39
N PRO A 42 15.56 3.22 6.49
CA PRO A 42 16.34 2.78 5.34
C PRO A 42 15.34 2.47 4.22
N LYS A 43 15.52 3.05 3.02
CA LYS A 43 14.62 2.82 1.86
C LYS A 43 14.42 1.33 1.52
N LEU A 44 15.25 0.45 2.07
CA LEU A 44 15.31 -1.00 1.85
C LEU A 44 14.97 -1.86 3.08
N ILE A 45 14.52 -1.27 4.20
CA ILE A 45 14.10 -2.00 5.41
C ILE A 45 12.71 -1.52 5.84
N PRO A 46 11.72 -2.41 6.10
CA PRO A 46 10.40 -2.04 6.62
C PRO A 46 10.44 -1.71 8.13
N VAL A 47 11.51 -1.08 8.59
CA VAL A 47 11.71 -0.71 10.00
C VAL A 47 12.16 0.74 10.04
N LYS A 48 11.28 1.58 10.59
CA LYS A 48 11.58 2.96 10.96
C LYS A 48 12.28 2.91 12.31
N ILE A 49 13.58 3.17 12.33
CA ILE A 49 14.34 3.28 13.56
C ILE A 49 14.32 4.75 13.97
N SER A 50 13.57 5.01 15.03
CA SER A 50 13.47 6.32 15.67
C SER A 50 14.48 6.36 16.81
N ILE A 51 15.57 7.10 16.62
CA ILE A 51 16.45 7.46 17.73
C ILE A 51 16.03 8.84 18.23
N ASN A 52 15.91 8.99 19.55
CA ASN A 52 15.68 10.28 20.19
C ASN A 52 17.00 10.76 20.79
N PRO A 53 17.94 11.31 19.99
CA PRO A 53 19.06 12.02 20.56
C PRO A 53 18.51 13.25 21.30
N VAL A 54 18.77 13.31 22.60
CA VAL A 54 18.60 14.54 23.36
C VAL A 54 19.84 15.39 23.09
N VAL A 55 19.66 16.55 22.47
CA VAL A 55 20.71 17.56 22.37
C VAL A 55 20.38 18.65 23.37
N SER A 56 21.15 18.71 24.46
CA SER A 56 21.15 19.85 25.36
C SER A 56 22.04 20.94 24.76
N VAL A 57 21.43 22.02 24.28
CA VAL A 57 22.17 23.23 23.89
C VAL A 57 22.15 24.19 25.08
N SER A 58 22.99 23.91 26.07
CA SER A 58 23.21 24.86 27.16
C SER A 58 24.33 25.82 26.76
N HIS A 59 24.02 27.07 26.48
CA HIS A 59 25.02 28.13 26.53
C HIS A 59 25.19 28.57 27.98
N SER A 60 26.18 28.03 28.66
CA SER A 60 26.69 28.61 29.90
C SER A 60 28.15 29.01 29.70
N ILE A 61 28.52 30.18 30.19
CA ILE A 61 29.92 30.43 30.56
C ILE A 61 30.02 29.90 31.99
N ASN A 62 30.24 28.59 32.12
CA ASN A 62 30.43 27.94 33.41
C ASN A 62 31.92 27.87 33.75
N ARG A 63 32.23 28.07 35.03
CA ARG A 63 33.34 27.35 35.65
C ARG A 63 32.80 26.00 36.12
N ASN A 64 33.11 24.93 35.40
CA ASN A 64 32.78 23.57 35.83
C ASN A 64 33.82 23.16 36.88
N ASN A 65 33.42 23.05 38.15
CA ASN A 65 34.30 22.46 39.17
C ASN A 65 34.51 20.96 38.89
N TYR A 66 33.51 20.30 38.28
CA TYR A 66 33.51 18.88 37.94
C TYR A 66 32.59 18.61 36.73
N ALA A 67 33.08 17.96 35.68
CA ALA A 67 32.30 17.59 34.47
C ALA A 67 32.79 16.30 33.81
N LEU A 68 31.91 15.65 33.06
CA LEU A 68 32.26 14.56 32.14
C LEU A 68 32.32 15.13 30.71
N GLN A 69 33.50 15.15 30.12
CA GLN A 69 33.73 15.66 28.77
C GLN A 69 34.89 14.90 28.13
N ASP A 70 34.76 14.54 26.85
CA ASP A 70 35.87 14.05 26.06
C ASP A 70 36.82 15.22 25.73
N VAL A 71 38.00 15.24 26.37
CA VAL A 71 38.96 16.35 26.23
C VAL A 71 40.04 16.06 25.18
N ASP A 72 40.43 14.79 25.03
CA ASP A 72 41.49 14.41 24.08
C ASP A 72 40.97 13.94 22.72
N GLY A 73 39.64 13.87 22.55
CA GLY A 73 38.96 13.53 21.31
C GLY A 73 38.99 12.04 21.00
N ASP A 74 39.23 11.18 22.01
CA ASP A 74 39.28 9.73 21.85
C ASP A 74 37.88 9.08 21.80
N GLY A 75 36.82 9.88 22.00
CA GLY A 75 35.43 9.48 21.98
C GLY A 75 34.90 9.03 23.35
N TYR A 76 35.74 8.96 24.39
CA TYR A 76 35.33 8.57 25.73
C TYR A 76 35.19 9.79 26.64
N LEU A 77 34.21 9.75 27.54
CA LEU A 77 34.00 10.83 28.50
C LEU A 77 35.11 10.80 29.56
N ASP A 78 35.94 11.83 29.60
CA ASP A 78 36.93 12.05 30.65
C ASP A 78 36.32 12.81 31.83
N ILE A 79 36.93 12.66 33.00
CA ILE A 79 36.59 13.47 34.16
C ILE A 79 37.43 14.75 34.13
N VAL A 80 36.76 15.89 34.12
CA VAL A 80 37.38 17.22 34.12
C VAL A 80 37.07 17.90 35.45
N GLU A 81 38.12 18.27 36.18
CA GLU A 81 38.05 18.94 37.48
C GLU A 81 38.75 20.32 37.39
N SER A 82 38.19 21.35 38.03
CA SER A 82 38.83 22.68 38.10
C SER A 82 38.57 23.37 39.45
N ASP A 83 39.58 23.34 40.31
CA ASP A 83 39.51 23.92 41.66
C ASP A 83 39.97 25.39 41.71
N LYS A 84 40.66 25.90 40.67
CA LYS A 84 41.24 27.26 40.56
C LYS A 84 41.18 27.79 39.12
N GLU A 85 41.15 29.12 38.94
CA GLU A 85 41.00 29.79 37.62
C GLU A 85 42.08 29.48 36.57
N SER A 86 43.25 28.94 36.96
CA SER A 86 44.35 28.62 36.05
C SER A 86 44.70 27.12 36.01
N GLU A 87 43.84 26.24 36.53
CA GLU A 87 44.13 24.81 36.68
C GLU A 87 42.96 23.95 36.17
N LEU A 88 43.27 23.06 35.22
CA LEU A 88 42.36 22.05 34.69
C LEU A 88 43.01 20.67 34.90
N LYS A 89 42.36 19.79 35.64
CA LYS A 89 42.81 18.42 35.85
C LYS A 89 41.88 17.48 35.08
N VAL A 90 42.45 16.74 34.13
CA VAL A 90 41.72 15.77 33.32
C VAL A 90 42.16 14.37 33.72
N THR A 91 41.22 13.56 34.20
CA THR A 91 41.42 12.13 34.42
C THR A 91 40.81 11.38 33.25
N ARG A 92 41.69 10.83 32.41
CA ARG A 92 41.28 10.14 31.18
C ARG A 92 40.55 8.85 31.47
N SER A 93 39.52 8.57 30.70
CA SER A 93 38.74 7.34 30.84
C SER A 93 39.44 6.15 30.18
N ALA A 94 40.03 5.27 30.99
CA ALA A 94 40.63 4.03 30.50
C ALA A 94 39.59 2.91 30.24
N ILE A 95 38.31 3.15 30.53
CA ILE A 95 37.29 2.10 30.62
C ILE A 95 36.70 1.77 29.23
N GLY A 96 36.87 2.65 28.24
CA GLY A 96 36.48 2.40 26.85
C GLY A 96 34.98 2.09 26.65
N ARG A 97 34.12 2.47 27.60
CA ARG A 97 32.69 2.15 27.60
C ARG A 97 31.86 3.39 27.32
N THR A 98 30.93 3.28 26.37
CA THR A 98 29.97 4.33 26.02
C THR A 98 28.55 3.91 26.39
N ASN A 99 27.70 4.89 26.72
CA ASN A 99 26.31 4.69 27.15
C ASN A 99 25.37 4.46 25.95
N MET A 100 25.73 3.54 25.04
CA MET A 100 25.01 3.29 23.78
C MET A 100 24.11 2.06 23.87
N LEU A 101 22.95 2.13 23.21
CA LEU A 101 21.97 1.05 23.15
C LEU A 101 22.54 -0.14 22.37
N LYS A 102 22.70 -1.29 23.01
CA LYS A 102 23.29 -2.50 22.39
C LYS A 102 22.25 -3.40 21.74
N SER A 103 21.07 -3.53 22.34
CA SER A 103 20.03 -4.40 21.81
C SER A 103 18.63 -4.00 22.29
N VAL A 104 17.64 -4.23 21.43
CA VAL A 104 16.22 -4.11 21.73
C VAL A 104 15.53 -5.42 21.36
N THR A 105 14.81 -6.01 22.31
CA THR A 105 13.93 -7.16 22.06
C THR A 105 12.49 -6.72 22.26
N ASN A 106 11.63 -6.98 21.29
CA ASN A 106 10.21 -6.64 21.38
C ASN A 106 9.39 -7.77 22.03
N SER A 107 8.11 -7.50 22.29
CA SER A 107 7.20 -8.47 22.92
C SER A 107 6.84 -9.68 22.05
N LEU A 108 7.15 -9.61 20.75
CA LEU A 108 6.94 -10.70 19.79
C LEU A 108 8.17 -11.62 19.67
N GLY A 109 9.27 -11.29 20.36
CA GLY A 109 10.50 -12.08 20.37
C GLY A 109 11.54 -11.67 19.33
N GLY A 110 11.26 -10.64 18.52
CA GLY A 110 12.22 -10.08 17.56
C GLY A 110 13.28 -9.23 18.26
N THR A 111 14.53 -9.35 17.83
CA THR A 111 15.68 -8.68 18.43
C THR A 111 16.47 -7.87 17.39
N PHE A 112 16.81 -6.64 17.76
CA PHE A 112 17.68 -5.75 17.01
C PHE A 112 18.96 -5.59 17.83
N THR A 113 20.10 -5.97 17.27
CA THR A 113 21.42 -5.79 17.89
C THR A 113 22.17 -4.70 17.16
N LEU A 114 22.66 -3.73 17.90
CA LEU A 114 23.31 -2.53 17.40
C LEU A 114 24.78 -2.54 17.84
N ASP A 115 25.66 -2.18 16.92
CA ASP A 115 27.07 -1.93 17.23
C ASP A 115 27.45 -0.52 16.77
N TYR A 116 28.47 0.05 17.39
CA TYR A 116 28.90 1.43 17.14
C TYR A 116 30.42 1.50 16.99
N LYS A 117 30.86 2.48 16.21
CA LYS A 117 32.27 2.83 16.08
C LYS A 117 32.44 4.33 16.23
N HIS A 118 33.57 4.73 16.79
CA HIS A 118 33.96 6.12 16.77
C HIS A 118 34.53 6.46 15.38
N SER A 119 34.00 7.48 14.72
CA SER A 119 34.55 7.95 13.45
C SER A 119 35.93 8.58 13.69
N THR A 120 36.88 8.33 12.81
CA THR A 120 38.22 8.92 12.92
C THR A 120 38.14 10.46 12.93
N PRO A 121 38.73 11.15 13.92
CA PRO A 121 38.81 12.60 13.92
C PRO A 121 39.54 13.11 12.67
N THR A 122 39.00 14.14 12.04
CA THR A 122 39.62 14.81 10.88
C THR A 122 39.72 16.31 11.14
N TYR A 123 40.40 17.05 10.26
CA TYR A 123 40.39 18.51 10.33
C TYR A 123 38.96 19.09 10.22
N GLY A 124 38.13 18.48 9.38
CA GLY A 124 36.73 18.86 9.16
C GLY A 124 35.82 18.46 10.32
N LEU A 125 36.09 17.34 10.99
CA LEU A 125 35.37 16.88 12.19
C LEU A 125 36.35 16.64 13.35
N PRO A 126 36.79 17.72 14.04
CA PRO A 126 37.62 17.59 15.23
C PRO A 126 36.83 16.86 16.34
N GLY A 127 37.42 15.81 16.90
CA GLY A 127 36.83 14.98 17.96
C GLY A 127 36.01 13.78 17.49
N GLY A 128 35.77 13.59 16.18
CA GLY A 128 35.00 12.45 15.68
C GLY A 128 33.54 12.43 16.19
N LYS A 129 32.82 11.33 15.90
CA LYS A 129 31.46 11.05 16.35
C LYS A 129 31.27 9.55 16.53
N TRP A 130 30.53 9.15 17.56
CA TRP A 130 29.99 7.81 17.63
C TRP A 130 28.90 7.64 16.58
N VAL A 131 29.09 6.66 15.70
CA VAL A 131 28.16 6.31 14.64
C VAL A 131 27.80 4.84 14.73
N MET A 132 26.57 4.50 14.32
CA MET A 132 26.13 3.12 14.24
C MET A 132 26.98 2.39 13.20
N ALA A 133 27.69 1.34 13.60
CA ALA A 133 28.55 0.54 12.74
C ALA A 133 27.79 -0.62 12.08
N SER A 134 26.86 -1.24 12.81
CA SER A 134 26.05 -2.33 12.28
C SER A 134 24.70 -2.46 12.98
N VAL A 135 23.76 -3.06 12.26
CA VAL A 135 22.50 -3.56 12.80
C VAL A 135 22.35 -5.01 12.36
N THR A 136 22.16 -5.91 13.31
CA THR A 136 21.72 -7.29 13.09
C THR A 136 20.28 -7.43 13.55
N VAL A 137 19.44 -7.97 12.68
CA VAL A 137 18.00 -8.08 12.85
C VAL A 137 17.64 -9.58 12.87
N ASP A 138 17.02 -10.00 13.97
CA ASP A 138 16.63 -11.38 14.27
C ASP A 138 15.11 -11.43 14.52
N ASP A 139 14.36 -12.16 13.68
CA ASP A 139 12.91 -12.32 13.83
C ASP A 139 12.54 -13.34 14.92
N GLY A 140 13.54 -13.99 15.51
CA GLY A 140 13.40 -14.97 16.56
C GLY A 140 13.05 -16.38 16.06
N ILE A 141 12.81 -16.60 14.76
CA ILE A 141 12.62 -17.94 14.19
C ILE A 141 13.91 -18.29 13.45
N HIS A 142 14.59 -19.37 13.89
CA HIS A 142 15.94 -19.68 13.40
C HIS A 142 16.00 -20.88 12.46
N ASP A 143 14.85 -21.50 12.17
CA ASP A 143 14.74 -22.64 11.25
C ASP A 143 14.08 -22.26 9.91
N ASP A 144 13.86 -20.97 9.66
CA ASP A 144 13.31 -20.42 8.42
C ASP A 144 14.24 -19.42 7.72
N GLY A 145 15.50 -19.29 8.12
CA GLY A 145 16.47 -18.48 7.37
C GLY A 145 17.64 -17.98 8.22
N PRO A 146 18.61 -17.33 7.58
CA PRO A 146 19.68 -16.60 8.27
C PRO A 146 19.19 -15.26 8.84
N LEU A 147 19.99 -14.67 9.74
CA LEU A 147 19.74 -13.32 10.27
C LEU A 147 20.03 -12.24 9.22
N MET A 148 19.30 -11.12 9.25
CA MET A 148 19.61 -9.98 8.40
C MET A 148 20.68 -9.10 9.05
N LYS A 149 21.72 -8.72 8.30
CA LYS A 149 22.79 -7.87 8.81
C LYS A 149 23.13 -6.74 7.86
N THR A 150 23.26 -5.54 8.42
CA THR A 150 23.58 -4.32 7.69
C THR A 150 24.76 -3.61 8.36
N LEU A 151 25.74 -3.20 7.57
CA LEU A 151 26.88 -2.39 8.03
C LEU A 151 26.76 -0.96 7.51
N PHE A 152 27.36 -0.02 8.23
CA PHE A 152 27.34 1.39 7.88
C PHE A 152 28.76 1.99 7.90
N ASP A 153 29.07 2.74 6.86
CA ASP A 153 30.29 3.53 6.75
C ASP A 153 29.96 5.00 6.53
N TYR A 154 30.71 5.88 7.18
CA TYR A 154 30.51 7.32 7.16
C TYR A 154 31.84 7.98 6.80
N SER A 155 31.81 8.91 5.85
CA SER A 155 32.98 9.72 5.49
C SER A 155 32.59 11.18 5.30
N ASP A 156 33.61 12.04 5.20
CA ASP A 156 33.43 13.47 4.92
C ASP A 156 32.59 14.19 5.98
N GLY A 157 32.79 13.81 7.24
CA GLY A 157 32.17 14.49 8.39
C GLY A 157 32.66 15.93 8.52
N GLN A 158 31.74 16.86 8.73
CA GLN A 158 32.06 18.28 8.89
C GLN A 158 31.45 18.87 10.15
N LYS A 159 32.22 19.70 10.85
CA LYS A 159 31.79 20.52 11.97
C LYS A 159 32.12 21.97 11.66
N ASP A 160 31.10 22.81 11.66
CA ASP A 160 31.30 24.24 11.60
C ASP A 160 31.88 24.73 12.94
N ARG A 161 33.03 25.41 12.88
CA ARG A 161 33.71 25.89 14.09
C ARG A 161 33.14 27.20 14.60
N HIS A 162 32.55 27.99 13.70
CA HIS A 162 31.93 29.26 14.02
C HIS A 162 30.58 29.02 14.70
N GLU A 163 29.70 28.25 14.05
CA GLU A 163 28.38 27.85 14.60
C GLU A 163 28.50 26.78 15.70
N ARG A 164 29.68 26.15 15.83
CA ARG A 164 29.96 25.04 16.74
C ARG A 164 29.07 23.81 16.49
N GLU A 165 28.53 23.71 15.29
CA GLU A 165 27.54 22.70 14.91
C GLU A 165 28.14 21.59 14.06
N PHE A 166 27.67 20.36 14.25
CA PHE A 166 28.03 19.23 13.40
C PHE A 166 27.10 19.19 12.19
N LEU A 167 27.65 19.39 10.99
CA LEU A 167 26.88 19.50 9.76
C LEU A 167 26.43 18.14 9.18
N GLY A 168 26.91 17.04 9.76
CA GLY A 168 26.65 15.69 9.25
C GLY A 168 27.85 15.10 8.50
N PHE A 169 27.59 13.97 7.83
CA PHE A 169 28.56 13.26 6.98
C PHE A 169 28.19 13.47 5.51
N GLY A 170 29.14 13.91 4.70
CA GLY A 170 28.92 14.12 3.26
C GLY A 170 28.67 12.83 2.49
N LYS A 171 29.04 11.66 3.04
CA LYS A 171 28.77 10.36 2.45
C LYS A 171 28.45 9.30 3.50
N VAL A 172 27.38 8.56 3.26
CA VAL A 172 26.96 7.39 4.04
C VAL A 172 26.82 6.19 3.12
N ILE A 173 27.43 5.06 3.48
CA ILE A 173 27.30 3.80 2.74
C ILE A 173 26.62 2.78 3.65
N THR A 174 25.50 2.24 3.20
CA THR A 174 24.78 1.13 3.85
C THR A 174 25.04 -0.16 3.08
N LYS A 175 25.64 -1.16 3.72
CA LYS A 175 26.00 -2.43 3.10
C LYS A 175 25.12 -3.55 3.64
N ASN A 176 24.38 -4.23 2.78
CA ASN A 176 23.66 -5.43 3.17
C ASN A 176 24.57 -6.65 3.03
N ILE A 177 24.62 -7.47 4.07
CA ILE A 177 25.54 -8.61 4.18
C ILE A 177 24.79 -9.91 3.89
N ASP A 178 25.38 -10.73 3.03
CA ASP A 178 24.95 -12.11 2.77
C ASP A 178 25.43 -13.02 3.91
N THR A 179 24.64 -13.06 4.97
CA THR A 179 24.92 -13.86 6.18
C THR A 179 24.87 -15.37 5.94
N GLU A 180 24.32 -15.84 4.81
CA GLU A 180 24.43 -17.25 4.41
C GLU A 180 25.86 -17.61 4.00
N LYS A 181 26.58 -16.66 3.41
CA LYS A 181 27.97 -16.84 2.94
C LYS A 181 29.01 -16.34 3.94
N GLY A 182 28.61 -15.51 4.91
CA GLY A 182 29.44 -15.10 6.04
C GLY A 182 29.16 -13.68 6.52
N ASP A 183 29.69 -13.36 7.71
CA ASP A 183 29.36 -12.15 8.46
C ASP A 183 29.87 -10.81 7.90
N SER A 184 30.57 -10.85 6.77
CA SER A 184 31.22 -9.69 6.13
C SER A 184 31.12 -9.69 4.60
N ILE A 185 30.37 -10.63 4.00
CA ILE A 185 30.20 -10.71 2.55
C ILE A 185 29.15 -9.70 2.10
N VAL A 186 29.58 -8.61 1.47
CA VAL A 186 28.65 -7.60 0.92
C VAL A 186 27.91 -8.21 -0.26
N TYR A 187 26.58 -8.11 -0.26
CA TYR A 187 25.73 -8.48 -1.41
C TYR A 187 25.41 -7.26 -2.27
N ARG A 188 25.06 -6.15 -1.61
CA ARG A 188 24.79 -4.85 -2.22
C ARG A 188 25.13 -3.73 -1.26
N GLN A 189 25.28 -2.53 -1.80
CA GLN A 189 25.43 -1.31 -1.01
C GLN A 189 24.58 -0.17 -1.56
N ALA A 190 24.04 0.64 -0.65
CA ALA A 190 23.44 1.92 -0.98
C ALA A 190 24.40 3.05 -0.56
N VAL A 191 24.70 3.95 -1.49
CA VAL A 191 25.51 5.14 -1.24
C VAL A 191 24.57 6.34 -1.19
N GLN A 192 24.68 7.16 -0.17
CA GLN A 192 23.98 8.44 -0.06
C GLN A 192 25.02 9.56 0.10
N LEU A 193 24.81 10.63 -0.64
CA LEU A 193 25.64 11.83 -0.61
C LEU A 193 24.81 12.99 -0.08
N TYR A 194 25.38 13.72 0.87
CA TYR A 194 24.74 14.87 1.49
C TYR A 194 25.61 16.11 1.34
N ASP A 195 24.99 17.27 1.22
CA ASP A 195 25.70 18.53 1.32
C ASP A 195 26.02 18.81 2.79
N VAL A 196 27.30 19.08 3.05
CA VAL A 196 27.86 19.44 4.36
C VAL A 196 28.79 20.65 4.25
N SER A 197 28.64 21.42 3.16
CA SER A 197 29.55 22.51 2.81
C SER A 197 29.32 23.79 3.61
N THR A 198 28.10 23.97 4.13
CA THR A 198 27.65 25.16 4.87
C THR A 198 26.52 24.80 5.84
N TYR A 199 26.32 25.63 6.86
CA TYR A 199 25.21 25.51 7.80
C TYR A 199 23.82 25.49 7.12
N TYR A 200 23.62 26.23 6.03
CA TYR A 200 22.31 26.32 5.36
C TYR A 200 22.01 25.14 4.43
N ALA A 201 23.05 24.50 3.88
CA ALA A 201 22.88 23.38 2.95
C ALA A 201 22.92 22.01 3.63
N GLN A 202 23.26 21.96 4.92
CA GLN A 202 23.44 20.72 5.67
C GLN A 202 22.21 19.81 5.57
N GLY A 203 22.44 18.53 5.27
CA GLY A 203 21.39 17.52 5.21
C GLY A 203 20.65 17.41 3.87
N ASN A 204 20.90 18.29 2.90
CA ASN A 204 20.39 18.12 1.54
C ASN A 204 20.99 16.87 0.89
N GLU A 205 20.15 15.90 0.46
CA GLU A 205 20.60 14.69 -0.24
C GLU A 205 20.99 15.06 -1.67
N LEU A 206 22.29 15.11 -1.99
CA LEU A 206 22.82 15.41 -3.33
C LEU A 206 22.66 14.23 -4.30
N GLY A 207 22.59 13.02 -3.77
CA GLY A 207 22.27 11.85 -4.57
C GLY A 207 22.33 10.55 -3.80
N THR A 208 21.76 9.52 -4.40
CA THR A 208 21.79 8.15 -3.89
C THR A 208 22.03 7.16 -5.01
N SER A 209 22.80 6.10 -4.76
CA SER A 209 22.93 4.96 -5.69
C SER A 209 22.77 3.63 -4.97
N VAL A 210 22.24 2.64 -5.67
CA VAL A 210 22.30 1.23 -5.27
C VAL A 210 23.32 0.52 -6.16
N GLU A 211 24.24 -0.19 -5.54
CA GLU A 211 25.39 -0.85 -6.18
C GLU A 211 25.47 -2.32 -5.75
N ASP A 212 26.03 -3.17 -6.61
CA ASP A 212 26.41 -4.53 -6.23
C ASP A 212 27.67 -4.56 -5.34
N ALA A 213 28.12 -5.77 -4.98
CA ALA A 213 29.31 -6.00 -4.17
C ALA A 213 30.60 -5.45 -4.81
N GLU A 214 30.65 -5.42 -6.15
CA GLU A 214 31.78 -4.89 -6.93
C GLU A 214 31.70 -3.37 -7.16
N GLY A 215 30.65 -2.69 -6.68
CA GLY A 215 30.46 -1.25 -6.81
C GLY A 215 29.86 -0.81 -8.16
N LYS A 216 29.31 -1.74 -8.96
CA LYS A 216 28.59 -1.39 -10.18
C LYS A 216 27.21 -0.87 -9.81
N LYS A 217 26.85 0.28 -10.37
CA LYS A 217 25.55 0.91 -10.12
C LYS A 217 24.43 0.14 -10.81
N TYR A 218 23.29 0.08 -10.12
CA TYR A 218 22.02 -0.38 -10.65
C TYR A 218 21.06 0.78 -10.79
N THR A 219 20.95 1.62 -9.76
CA THR A 219 20.12 2.84 -9.75
C THR A 219 20.95 4.02 -9.27
N GLU A 220 20.62 5.23 -9.73
CA GLU A 220 21.15 6.47 -9.17
C GLU A 220 20.06 7.54 -9.19
N THR A 221 19.97 8.36 -8.14
CA THR A 221 19.23 9.62 -8.14
C THR A 221 20.20 10.74 -7.83
N ARG A 222 20.12 11.84 -8.57
CA ARG A 222 20.91 13.06 -8.34
C ARG A 222 19.96 14.21 -8.08
N ASN A 223 20.32 15.05 -7.13
CA ASN A 223 19.57 16.25 -6.78
C ASN A 223 20.49 17.46 -6.82
N GLU A 224 19.94 18.57 -7.29
CA GLU A 224 20.61 19.87 -7.26
C GLU A 224 19.71 20.90 -6.60
N TYR A 225 20.33 21.72 -5.78
CA TYR A 225 19.66 22.75 -4.99
C TYR A 225 20.18 24.12 -5.42
N ASP A 226 19.31 25.12 -5.39
CA ASP A 226 19.74 26.51 -5.47
C ASP A 226 19.87 27.09 -4.05
N GLY A 227 20.67 28.13 -3.88
CA GLY A 227 20.79 28.87 -2.61
C GLY A 227 20.40 30.32 -2.77
N TYR A 228 19.57 30.83 -1.87
CA TYR A 228 19.15 32.24 -1.84
C TYR A 228 19.34 32.83 -0.45
N TYR A 229 19.84 34.06 -0.36
CA TYR A 229 19.68 34.85 0.86
C TYR A 229 18.32 35.51 0.89
N LEU A 230 17.70 35.46 2.06
CA LEU A 230 16.41 36.03 2.35
C LEU A 230 16.57 37.38 3.01
N SER A 231 15.80 38.35 2.54
CA SER A 231 15.53 39.59 3.24
C SER A 231 14.02 39.73 3.44
N ALA A 232 13.61 40.20 4.61
CA ALA A 232 12.21 40.35 4.99
C ALA A 232 11.91 41.81 5.35
N ASP A 233 10.78 42.32 4.85
CA ASP A 233 10.16 43.57 5.28
C ASP A 233 8.70 43.26 5.70
N GLY A 234 8.51 42.99 6.99
CA GLY A 234 7.28 42.32 7.47
C GLY A 234 7.15 40.91 6.90
N ASP A 235 5.97 40.57 6.39
CA ASP A 235 5.67 39.28 5.74
C ASP A 235 6.09 39.24 4.25
N LYS A 236 6.84 40.25 3.78
CA LYS A 236 7.32 40.30 2.39
C LYS A 236 8.75 39.86 2.28
N TYR A 237 8.94 38.77 1.55
CA TYR A 237 10.24 38.14 1.37
C TYR A 237 10.83 38.42 -0.02
N THR A 238 12.12 38.73 -0.04
CA THR A 238 12.92 38.85 -1.26
C THR A 238 14.10 37.89 -1.21
N PHE A 239 14.29 37.14 -2.29
CA PHE A 239 15.27 36.06 -2.37
C PHE A 239 16.38 36.44 -3.37
N THR A 240 17.60 36.60 -2.88
CA THR A 240 18.77 36.95 -3.69
C THR A 240 19.63 35.72 -3.91
N LYS A 241 19.73 35.26 -5.17
CA LYS A 241 20.49 34.04 -5.53
C LYS A 241 21.96 34.17 -5.12
N GLN A 242 22.49 33.10 -4.55
CA GLN A 242 23.88 32.98 -4.13
C GLN A 242 24.51 31.74 -4.76
N GLN A 243 25.79 31.85 -5.09
CA GLN A 243 26.59 30.69 -5.49
C GLN A 243 27.00 29.84 -4.28
N ARG A 244 27.13 30.47 -3.10
CA ARG A 244 27.45 29.80 -1.84
C ARG A 244 26.86 30.57 -0.67
N LEU A 245 26.28 29.87 0.31
CA LEU A 245 25.66 30.47 1.49
C LEU A 245 26.63 30.46 2.68
N CYS A 246 27.41 31.53 2.87
CA CYS A 246 28.46 31.61 3.88
C CYS A 246 28.30 32.75 4.93
N SER A 247 27.14 33.40 5.00
CA SER A 247 26.91 34.50 5.94
C SER A 247 26.43 33.96 7.29
N ASP A 248 26.98 34.52 8.36
CA ASP A 248 26.63 34.30 9.77
C ASP A 248 25.34 35.02 10.21
N ARG A 249 24.81 35.92 9.38
CA ARG A 249 23.68 36.81 9.74
C ARG A 249 22.51 36.75 8.77
N ALA A 250 22.64 36.00 7.69
CA ALA A 250 21.58 35.89 6.71
C ALA A 250 20.56 34.83 7.14
N SER A 251 19.32 34.97 6.68
CA SER A 251 18.43 33.81 6.54
C SER A 251 18.57 33.29 5.10
N ALA A 252 18.39 31.99 4.88
CA ALA A 252 18.54 31.40 3.56
C ALA A 252 17.37 30.48 3.19
N PHE A 253 17.17 30.34 1.88
CA PHE A 253 16.23 29.40 1.27
C PHE A 253 17.01 28.51 0.31
N VAL A 254 16.91 27.19 0.51
CA VAL A 254 17.69 26.19 -0.23
C VAL A 254 16.77 25.17 -0.91
N PRO A 255 16.01 25.59 -1.94
CA PRO A 255 15.05 24.72 -2.60
C PRO A 255 15.71 23.69 -3.53
N LEU A 256 15.08 22.51 -3.63
CA LEU A 256 15.42 21.50 -4.64
C LEU A 256 15.06 22.04 -6.03
N ARG A 257 16.06 22.27 -6.88
CA ARG A 257 15.87 22.77 -8.25
C ARG A 257 15.65 21.64 -9.24
N TYR A 258 16.46 20.58 -9.14
CA TYR A 258 16.50 19.54 -10.17
C TYR A 258 16.72 18.16 -9.56
N THR A 259 16.04 17.16 -10.11
CA THR A 259 16.24 15.75 -9.77
C THR A 259 16.36 14.94 -11.06
N ALA A 260 17.32 14.02 -11.12
CA ALA A 260 17.45 13.04 -12.19
C ALA A 260 17.57 11.63 -11.61
N SER A 261 16.71 10.72 -12.07
CA SER A 261 16.80 9.29 -11.76
C SER A 261 17.36 8.54 -12.97
N LYS A 262 18.31 7.65 -12.70
CA LYS A 262 19.05 6.87 -13.69
C LYS A 262 19.04 5.40 -13.37
N GLN A 263 19.02 4.58 -14.42
CA GLN A 263 19.06 3.12 -14.36
C GLN A 263 20.26 2.59 -15.15
N TYR A 264 21.03 1.72 -14.50
CA TYR A 264 22.29 1.19 -15.01
C TYR A 264 22.25 -0.33 -15.22
N GLU A 265 21.47 -1.07 -14.42
CA GLU A 265 21.40 -2.54 -14.50
C GLU A 265 22.79 -3.21 -14.48
N GLY A 266 23.69 -2.70 -13.64
CA GLY A 266 25.07 -3.18 -13.51
C GLY A 266 26.02 -2.79 -14.66
N GLN A 267 25.56 -1.98 -15.63
CA GLN A 267 26.37 -1.50 -16.74
C GLN A 267 27.15 -0.22 -16.39
N THR A 268 28.23 0.07 -17.13
CA THR A 268 29.04 1.28 -16.95
C THR A 268 28.24 2.57 -17.25
N ASN A 269 27.38 2.51 -18.27
CA ASN A 269 26.54 3.63 -18.68
C ASN A 269 25.08 3.31 -18.35
N GLY A 270 24.40 4.26 -17.70
CA GLY A 270 22.97 4.18 -17.42
C GLY A 270 22.14 5.07 -18.34
N ILE A 271 20.84 4.81 -18.38
CA ILE A 271 19.84 5.69 -19.01
C ILE A 271 19.22 6.60 -17.95
N THR A 272 18.82 7.81 -18.32
CA THR A 272 18.03 8.68 -17.44
C THR A 272 16.56 8.33 -17.63
N THR A 273 15.94 7.77 -16.59
CA THR A 273 14.54 7.36 -16.61
C THR A 273 13.61 8.50 -16.25
N SER A 274 14.00 9.43 -15.39
CA SER A 274 13.17 10.59 -15.13
C SER A 274 13.98 11.80 -14.71
N GLU A 275 13.43 12.96 -15.02
CA GLU A 275 13.97 14.27 -14.67
C GLU A 275 12.84 15.18 -14.22
N ALA A 276 13.13 15.97 -13.20
CA ALA A 276 12.21 16.91 -12.58
C ALA A 276 12.92 18.24 -12.39
N TRP A 277 12.27 19.35 -12.75
CA TRP A 277 12.82 20.69 -12.56
C TRP A 277 11.78 21.62 -11.95
N ASN A 278 12.16 22.31 -10.87
CA ASN A 278 11.29 23.16 -10.06
C ASN A 278 11.69 24.65 -10.18
N GLU A 279 10.67 25.50 -10.29
CA GLU A 279 10.78 26.95 -10.21
C GLU A 279 9.97 27.47 -9.03
N TYR A 280 10.47 28.49 -8.34
CA TYR A 280 9.85 29.05 -7.15
C TYR A 280 9.56 30.55 -7.32
N TYR A 281 8.57 31.06 -6.60
CA TYR A 281 8.34 32.50 -6.51
C TYR A 281 9.37 33.15 -5.57
N LEU A 282 10.17 34.07 -6.11
CA LEU A 282 11.30 34.71 -5.40
C LEU A 282 11.07 36.17 -5.01
N THR A 283 9.87 36.72 -5.25
CA THR A 283 9.56 38.12 -4.93
C THR A 283 8.09 38.28 -4.63
N GLY A 284 7.74 38.81 -3.45
CA GLY A 284 6.35 39.06 -3.06
C GLY A 284 5.55 37.81 -2.65
N TYR A 285 6.27 36.73 -2.36
CA TYR A 285 5.77 35.38 -2.04
C TYR A 285 6.71 34.76 -1.00
N HIS A 286 6.37 33.58 -0.46
CA HIS A 286 7.08 32.90 0.64
C HIS A 286 7.96 31.74 0.16
N GLY A 287 8.26 31.67 -1.15
CA GLY A 287 9.03 30.58 -1.75
C GLY A 287 8.16 29.42 -2.23
N GLU A 288 6.88 29.66 -2.50
CA GLU A 288 5.96 28.68 -3.07
C GLU A 288 6.42 28.22 -4.47
N LEU A 289 6.07 26.99 -4.84
CA LEU A 289 6.41 26.37 -6.12
C LEU A 289 5.63 27.05 -7.26
N LYS A 290 6.32 27.83 -8.09
CA LYS A 290 5.75 28.54 -9.22
C LYS A 290 5.47 27.61 -10.40
N SER A 291 6.43 26.77 -10.75
CA SER A 291 6.28 25.82 -11.84
C SER A 291 7.11 24.56 -11.64
N TYR A 292 6.66 23.47 -12.28
CA TYR A 292 7.31 22.17 -12.23
C TYR A 292 7.30 21.56 -13.63
N LYS A 293 8.44 21.07 -14.10
CA LYS A 293 8.57 20.31 -15.34
C LYS A 293 8.98 18.88 -15.04
N PHE A 294 8.38 17.93 -15.74
CA PHE A 294 8.71 16.52 -15.65
C PHE A 294 9.06 15.96 -17.03
N SER A 295 10.06 15.09 -17.07
CA SER A 295 10.25 14.20 -18.21
C SER A 295 10.62 12.78 -17.81
N ASP A 296 10.11 11.79 -18.52
CA ASP A 296 10.54 10.39 -18.43
C ASP A 296 11.45 9.94 -19.59
N LYS A 297 11.81 10.87 -20.46
CA LYS A 297 12.61 10.64 -21.68
C LYS A 297 14.09 10.98 -21.51
N GLY A 298 14.51 11.49 -20.35
CA GLY A 298 15.90 11.86 -20.08
C GLY A 298 16.41 13.03 -20.95
N LYS A 299 15.54 13.99 -21.30
CA LYS A 299 15.84 15.11 -22.20
C LYS A 299 15.63 16.50 -21.61
N LEU A 300 15.24 16.63 -20.34
CA LEU A 300 14.94 17.91 -19.68
C LEU A 300 16.23 18.66 -19.32
N GLY A 301 17.19 17.95 -18.72
CA GLY A 301 18.47 18.49 -18.26
C GLY A 301 18.39 19.44 -17.05
N GLU A 302 19.54 19.63 -16.40
CA GLU A 302 19.71 20.37 -15.13
C GLU A 302 19.25 21.84 -15.18
N ASN A 303 19.29 22.46 -16.37
CA ASN A 303 18.85 23.84 -16.59
C ASN A 303 17.33 23.98 -16.85
N GLY A 304 16.60 22.87 -17.00
CA GLY A 304 15.15 22.89 -17.25
C GLY A 304 14.75 23.44 -18.64
N THR A 305 15.70 23.55 -19.57
CA THR A 305 15.49 24.10 -20.92
C THR A 305 15.30 23.02 -22.00
N GLY A 306 15.48 21.75 -21.65
CA GLY A 306 15.31 20.63 -22.56
C GLY A 306 13.85 20.21 -22.80
N GLY A 307 13.67 19.07 -23.44
CA GLY A 307 12.36 18.49 -23.71
C GLY A 307 11.72 17.94 -22.44
N PHE A 308 10.41 18.12 -22.31
CA PHE A 308 9.62 17.65 -21.17
C PHE A 308 8.31 17.04 -21.65
N ASP A 309 7.72 16.21 -20.81
CA ASP A 309 6.44 15.57 -21.06
C ASP A 309 5.29 16.51 -20.68
N TYR A 310 5.39 17.09 -19.48
CA TYR A 310 4.48 18.15 -19.04
C TYR A 310 5.15 19.19 -18.13
N GLN A 311 4.52 20.36 -18.08
CA GLN A 311 4.79 21.44 -17.16
C GLN A 311 3.52 21.82 -16.40
N THR A 312 3.63 21.97 -15.09
CA THR A 312 2.60 22.53 -14.22
C THR A 312 2.96 23.96 -13.85
N ALA A 313 2.02 24.89 -13.99
CA ALA A 313 2.10 26.25 -13.49
C ALA A 313 1.08 26.44 -12.36
N ILE A 314 1.48 27.08 -11.27
CA ILE A 314 0.66 27.25 -10.07
C ILE A 314 0.63 28.74 -9.70
N GLN A 315 -0.57 29.26 -9.45
CA GLN A 315 -0.79 30.59 -8.89
C GLN A 315 -1.35 30.49 -7.48
N TYR A 316 -0.99 31.43 -6.61
CA TYR A 316 -1.36 31.42 -5.20
C TYR A 316 -2.10 32.68 -4.78
N THR A 317 -2.88 32.56 -3.72
CA THR A 317 -3.46 33.69 -2.99
C THR A 317 -3.09 33.62 -1.51
N SER A 318 -3.15 34.77 -0.85
CA SER A 318 -2.77 34.96 0.55
C SER A 318 -3.66 36.03 1.19
N ASN A 319 -3.82 35.97 2.52
CA ASN A 319 -4.41 37.01 3.35
C ASN A 319 -3.46 37.32 4.51
N GLU A 320 -2.61 38.33 4.31
CA GLU A 320 -1.60 38.79 5.29
C GLU A 320 -2.24 39.14 6.64
N GLY A 321 -3.41 39.81 6.64
CA GLY A 321 -4.10 40.22 7.86
C GLY A 321 -4.65 39.06 8.72
N LYS A 322 -4.62 37.83 8.20
CA LYS A 322 -5.02 36.59 8.89
C LYS A 322 -3.90 35.56 8.98
N HIS A 323 -2.69 35.89 8.51
CA HIS A 323 -1.56 34.97 8.41
C HIS A 323 -1.88 33.69 7.61
N ILE A 324 -2.64 33.83 6.52
CA ILE A 324 -2.94 32.75 5.58
C ILE A 324 -2.12 32.99 4.32
N PHE A 325 -1.27 32.05 3.94
CA PHE A 325 -0.31 32.23 2.84
C PHE A 325 -0.27 31.02 1.91
N GLY A 326 -0.04 31.25 0.63
CA GLY A 326 0.31 30.18 -0.31
C GLY A 326 -0.83 29.22 -0.64
N LEU A 327 -2.08 29.70 -0.71
CA LEU A 327 -3.22 28.88 -1.12
C LEU A 327 -3.30 28.79 -2.65
N PRO A 328 -3.19 27.61 -3.28
CA PRO A 328 -3.16 27.47 -4.75
C PRO A 328 -4.54 27.75 -5.37
N THR A 329 -4.63 28.72 -6.26
CA THR A 329 -5.90 29.17 -6.87
C THR A 329 -6.06 28.83 -8.34
N ASP A 330 -4.97 28.63 -9.07
CA ASP A 330 -4.96 28.22 -10.46
C ASP A 330 -3.82 27.24 -10.69
N VAL A 331 -4.13 26.07 -11.23
CA VAL A 331 -3.19 25.02 -11.59
C VAL A 331 -3.43 24.65 -13.04
N THR A 332 -2.42 24.89 -13.88
CA THR A 332 -2.47 24.58 -15.31
C THR A 332 -1.38 23.57 -15.66
N VAL A 333 -1.76 22.44 -16.25
CA VAL A 333 -0.84 21.39 -16.75
C VAL A 333 -0.82 21.42 -18.26
N THR A 334 0.35 21.68 -18.84
CA THR A 334 0.55 21.80 -20.30
C THR A 334 1.62 20.81 -20.75
N GLY A 335 1.36 20.07 -21.82
CA GLY A 335 2.32 19.16 -22.41
C GLY A 335 3.48 19.84 -23.11
N GLY A 336 4.56 19.10 -23.35
CA GLY A 336 5.63 19.53 -24.26
C GLY A 336 5.17 19.77 -25.70
N ASP A 337 3.99 19.25 -26.07
CA ASP A 337 3.29 19.51 -27.33
C ASP A 337 2.51 20.84 -27.34
N GLY A 338 2.49 21.57 -26.23
CA GLY A 338 1.76 22.82 -26.05
C GLY A 338 0.26 22.64 -25.74
N LYS A 339 -0.23 21.40 -25.62
CA LYS A 339 -1.62 21.12 -25.29
C LYS A 339 -1.84 21.25 -23.79
N THR A 340 -2.86 22.00 -23.38
CA THR A 340 -3.30 21.99 -21.98
C THR A 340 -4.03 20.68 -21.69
N TYR A 341 -3.51 19.92 -20.72
CA TYR A 341 -4.11 18.67 -20.26
C TYR A 341 -5.06 18.88 -19.10
N HIS A 342 -4.70 19.75 -18.15
CA HIS A 342 -5.55 20.12 -17.02
C HIS A 342 -5.53 21.62 -16.79
N HIS A 343 -6.68 22.13 -16.36
CA HIS A 343 -6.82 23.45 -15.80
C HIS A 343 -7.81 23.36 -14.63
N VAL A 344 -7.33 23.63 -13.43
CA VAL A 344 -8.09 23.52 -12.19
C VAL A 344 -7.95 24.83 -11.42
N THR A 345 -9.07 25.40 -10.99
CA THR A 345 -9.08 26.58 -10.13
C THR A 345 -9.76 26.29 -8.80
N ALA A 346 -9.37 27.03 -7.77
CA ALA A 346 -9.90 26.90 -6.42
C ALA A 346 -10.28 28.27 -5.85
N THR A 347 -11.37 28.30 -5.07
CA THR A 347 -11.79 29.48 -4.29
C THR A 347 -11.79 29.14 -2.82
N TYR A 348 -11.32 30.07 -1.99
CA TYR A 348 -11.16 29.89 -0.55
C TYR A 348 -11.95 30.94 0.23
N ASP A 349 -12.44 30.58 1.42
CA ASP A 349 -12.82 31.58 2.42
C ASP A 349 -11.55 32.08 3.12
N MET A 350 -11.10 33.27 2.73
CA MET A 350 -9.85 33.86 3.21
C MET A 350 -9.89 34.30 4.68
N ASN A 351 -10.98 34.08 5.42
CA ASN A 351 -11.01 34.33 6.87
C ASN A 351 -10.47 33.15 7.69
N TYR A 352 -10.36 31.96 7.08
CA TYR A 352 -9.96 30.71 7.73
C TYR A 352 -8.92 30.00 6.87
N ALA A 353 -7.91 29.40 7.51
CA ALA A 353 -6.92 28.62 6.78
C ALA A 353 -7.56 27.37 6.14
N ASP A 354 -7.17 27.04 4.91
CA ASP A 354 -7.56 25.81 4.19
C ASP A 354 -9.07 25.58 3.96
N HIS A 355 -9.90 26.62 4.09
CA HIS A 355 -11.34 26.55 3.78
C HIS A 355 -11.58 26.70 2.28
N ILE A 356 -11.35 25.63 1.52
CA ILE A 356 -11.66 25.60 0.08
C ILE A 356 -13.17 25.53 -0.14
N THR A 357 -13.77 26.60 -0.64
CA THR A 357 -15.23 26.67 -0.84
C THR A 357 -15.66 26.09 -2.19
N GLN A 358 -14.75 26.09 -3.17
CA GLN A 358 -15.06 25.62 -4.52
C GLN A 358 -13.81 25.13 -5.26
N ILE A 359 -13.97 24.06 -6.04
CA ILE A 359 -12.99 23.59 -7.04
C ILE A 359 -13.68 23.57 -8.40
N ARG A 360 -13.05 24.13 -9.42
CA ARG A 360 -13.49 24.06 -10.82
C ARG A 360 -12.44 23.35 -11.66
N ARG A 361 -12.85 22.38 -12.46
CA ARG A 361 -12.02 21.69 -13.45
C ARG A 361 -12.56 21.94 -14.85
N GLN A 362 -11.72 22.45 -15.75
CA GLN A 362 -12.07 22.59 -17.16
C GLN A 362 -12.20 21.21 -17.83
N LEU A 363 -13.24 21.01 -18.65
CA LEU A 363 -13.54 19.74 -19.34
C LEU A 363 -13.57 19.85 -20.88
N GLY A 364 -13.22 21.02 -21.43
CA GLY A 364 -13.42 21.37 -22.84
C GLY A 364 -14.27 22.63 -22.97
N SER A 365 -15.51 22.51 -23.45
CA SER A 365 -16.46 23.63 -23.52
C SER A 365 -17.23 23.92 -22.22
N GLY A 366 -17.02 23.11 -21.16
CA GLY A 366 -17.68 23.26 -19.86
C GLY A 366 -16.75 23.03 -18.67
N GLU A 367 -17.29 23.20 -17.47
CA GLU A 367 -16.58 23.09 -16.18
C GLU A 367 -17.27 22.11 -15.23
N ALA A 368 -16.48 21.24 -14.60
CA ALA A 368 -16.89 20.47 -13.43
C ALA A 368 -16.67 21.32 -12.17
N VAL A 369 -17.75 21.63 -11.44
CA VAL A 369 -17.69 22.48 -10.24
C VAL A 369 -18.12 21.70 -8.99
N SER A 370 -17.22 21.60 -8.02
CA SER A 370 -17.49 21.04 -6.70
C SER A 370 -17.50 22.15 -5.65
N ASP A 371 -18.48 22.14 -4.74
CA ASP A 371 -18.56 23.10 -3.63
C ASP A 371 -18.46 22.39 -2.28
N TYR A 372 -17.93 23.10 -1.30
CA TYR A 372 -17.74 22.61 0.07
C TYR A 372 -18.22 23.66 1.08
N THR A 373 -18.84 23.20 2.16
CA THR A 373 -19.17 24.05 3.32
C THR A 373 -18.55 23.47 4.57
N TYR A 374 -18.25 24.34 5.53
CA TYR A 374 -17.55 23.99 6.76
C TYR A 374 -18.38 24.36 7.99
N ASP A 375 -18.09 23.71 9.12
CA ASP A 375 -18.48 24.22 10.44
C ASP A 375 -17.43 25.20 11.00
N ALA A 376 -17.65 25.67 12.23
CA ALA A 376 -16.74 26.60 12.91
C ALA A 376 -15.38 25.97 13.32
N TYR A 377 -15.26 24.64 13.25
CA TYR A 377 -14.06 23.88 13.59
C TYR A 377 -13.22 23.50 12.36
N GLY A 378 -13.70 23.85 11.16
CA GLY A 378 -13.06 23.50 9.89
C GLY A 378 -13.42 22.11 9.37
N ASN A 379 -14.44 21.47 9.92
CA ASN A 379 -14.95 20.21 9.39
C ASN A 379 -15.87 20.45 8.20
N ILE A 380 -15.76 19.63 7.14
CA ILE A 380 -16.66 19.70 5.98
C ILE A 380 -18.07 19.23 6.38
N THR A 381 -19.06 20.11 6.31
CA THR A 381 -20.47 19.82 6.61
C THR A 381 -21.30 19.50 5.38
N LYS A 382 -20.85 19.92 4.19
CA LYS A 382 -21.49 19.56 2.93
C LYS A 382 -20.50 19.54 1.79
N THR A 383 -20.66 18.55 0.91
CA THR A 383 -20.01 18.50 -0.41
C THR A 383 -21.08 18.47 -1.49
N MET A 384 -20.94 19.28 -2.53
CA MET A 384 -21.76 19.23 -3.74
C MET A 384 -20.88 18.93 -4.94
N LEU A 385 -21.19 17.87 -5.67
CA LEU A 385 -20.48 17.43 -6.88
C LEU A 385 -20.90 18.26 -8.10
N PRO A 386 -20.19 18.12 -9.24
CA PRO A 386 -20.57 18.76 -10.50
C PRO A 386 -21.98 18.39 -10.94
N ALA A 387 -22.57 19.28 -11.74
CA ALA A 387 -23.89 19.04 -12.31
C ALA A 387 -23.86 17.98 -13.40
N ASN A 388 -24.86 17.10 -13.42
CA ASN A 388 -25.13 16.25 -14.57
C ASN A 388 -25.77 17.04 -15.72
N ALA A 389 -26.07 16.38 -16.85
CA ALA A 389 -26.69 17.03 -18.01
C ALA A 389 -28.07 17.67 -17.73
N LYS A 390 -28.76 17.27 -16.66
CA LYS A 390 -30.05 17.82 -16.22
C LYS A 390 -29.89 18.96 -15.20
N GLY A 391 -28.67 19.37 -14.88
CA GLY A 391 -28.40 20.37 -13.84
C GLY A 391 -28.48 19.82 -12.41
N GLN A 392 -28.70 18.51 -12.22
CA GLN A 392 -28.76 17.89 -10.90
C GLN A 392 -27.35 17.74 -10.32
N ARG A 393 -27.17 18.11 -9.05
CA ARG A 393 -25.88 18.03 -8.35
C ARG A 393 -25.98 17.09 -7.18
N MET A 394 -25.23 15.99 -7.22
CA MET A 394 -25.16 15.07 -6.10
C MET A 394 -24.55 15.81 -4.92
N TRP A 395 -25.15 15.67 -3.74
CA TRP A 395 -24.65 16.30 -2.54
C TRP A 395 -24.63 15.31 -1.38
N TYR A 396 -23.72 15.55 -0.45
CA TYR A 396 -23.59 14.83 0.80
C TYR A 396 -23.53 15.85 1.93
N THR A 397 -24.32 15.66 2.99
CA THR A 397 -24.20 16.43 4.23
C THR A 397 -23.65 15.55 5.33
N TYR A 398 -22.71 16.08 6.09
CA TYR A 398 -22.03 15.40 7.18
C TYR A 398 -22.43 16.03 8.50
N ARG A 399 -22.83 15.20 9.45
CA ARG A 399 -23.01 15.59 10.85
C ARG A 399 -21.96 14.88 11.68
N TYR A 400 -21.29 15.64 12.53
CA TYR A 400 -20.26 15.15 13.43
C TYR A 400 -20.86 14.84 14.79
N GLU A 401 -20.27 13.86 15.48
CA GLU A 401 -20.70 13.50 16.82
C GLU A 401 -20.53 14.70 17.78
N PRO A 402 -21.47 14.94 18.70
CA PRO A 402 -21.53 16.20 19.44
C PRO A 402 -20.51 16.34 20.58
N VAL A 403 -19.76 15.28 20.93
CA VAL A 403 -18.87 15.28 22.10
C VAL A 403 -17.50 15.86 21.75
N MET A 404 -16.85 15.35 20.70
CA MET A 404 -15.55 15.87 20.23
C MET A 404 -15.70 16.70 18.96
N ASN A 405 -16.82 16.59 18.23
CA ASN A 405 -17.02 17.18 16.91
C ASN A 405 -15.91 16.81 15.91
N MET A 406 -15.40 15.58 16.01
CA MET A 406 -14.28 15.09 15.20
C MET A 406 -14.69 13.97 14.24
N TYR A 407 -15.65 13.13 14.64
CA TYR A 407 -16.03 11.95 13.85
C TYR A 407 -17.39 12.13 13.20
N VAL A 408 -17.50 11.77 11.91
CA VAL A 408 -18.79 11.80 11.20
C VAL A 408 -19.72 10.73 11.79
N GLU A 409 -20.82 11.16 12.41
CA GLU A 409 -21.87 10.27 12.94
C GLU A 409 -22.98 10.01 11.92
N ARG A 410 -23.17 10.89 10.93
CA ARG A 410 -24.27 10.75 9.97
C ARG A 410 -23.92 11.40 8.63
N ILE A 411 -24.32 10.69 7.57
CA ILE A 411 -24.22 11.14 6.19
C ILE A 411 -25.61 11.05 5.57
N ASP A 412 -26.09 12.15 5.01
CA ASP A 412 -27.28 12.17 4.14
C ASP A 412 -26.87 12.54 2.71
N ASP A 413 -27.60 12.04 1.73
CA ASP A 413 -27.33 12.30 0.32
C ASP A 413 -28.53 12.91 -0.45
N ALA A 414 -28.30 13.26 -1.72
CA ALA A 414 -29.29 13.88 -2.59
C ALA A 414 -30.52 13.02 -2.94
N PHE A 415 -30.46 11.71 -2.72
CA PHE A 415 -31.62 10.81 -2.83
C PHE A 415 -32.44 10.74 -1.54
N GLY A 416 -31.96 11.38 -0.46
CA GLY A 416 -32.51 11.27 0.88
C GLY A 416 -32.06 10.03 1.63
N TYR A 417 -31.08 9.27 1.10
CA TYR A 417 -30.53 8.12 1.81
C TYR A 417 -29.67 8.56 2.99
N ARG A 418 -29.60 7.72 4.02
CA ARG A 418 -28.87 8.01 5.24
C ARG A 418 -28.08 6.81 5.74
N SER A 419 -26.84 7.04 6.15
CA SER A 419 -26.04 6.11 6.95
C SER A 419 -25.58 6.78 8.24
N GLU A 420 -25.46 6.00 9.31
CA GLU A 420 -25.08 6.52 10.63
C GLU A 420 -23.96 5.68 11.29
N ALA A 421 -23.17 6.34 12.13
CA ALA A 421 -22.18 5.77 13.01
C ALA A 421 -22.46 6.29 14.43
N SER A 422 -22.40 5.42 15.42
CA SER A 422 -22.78 5.75 16.79
C SER A 422 -21.99 4.88 17.78
N ASN A 423 -22.17 5.17 19.07
CA ASN A 423 -21.48 4.48 20.17
C ASN A 423 -19.96 4.49 19.97
N PHE A 424 -19.37 5.68 19.88
CA PHE A 424 -17.95 5.83 19.63
C PHE A 424 -17.13 5.49 20.88
N ASP A 425 -16.06 4.72 20.70
CA ASP A 425 -14.99 4.62 21.68
C ASP A 425 -13.95 5.71 21.40
N TYR A 426 -14.00 6.78 22.19
CA TYR A 426 -13.13 7.95 22.05
C TYR A 426 -11.67 7.67 22.39
N ARG A 427 -11.34 6.55 23.03
CA ARG A 427 -9.92 6.17 23.28
C ARG A 427 -9.21 5.85 21.97
N TYR A 428 -9.95 5.36 20.98
CA TYR A 428 -9.41 4.90 19.69
C TYR A 428 -10.05 5.59 18.48
N GLY A 429 -11.05 6.45 18.69
CA GLY A 429 -11.79 7.13 17.61
C GLY A 429 -12.61 6.18 16.75
N MET A 430 -13.11 5.08 17.33
CA MET A 430 -13.81 4.02 16.58
C MET A 430 -15.31 4.00 16.87
N ALA A 431 -16.13 3.99 15.82
CA ALA A 431 -17.57 3.74 15.96
C ALA A 431 -17.83 2.25 16.23
N LEU A 432 -18.45 1.92 17.37
CA LEU A 432 -18.77 0.53 17.73
C LEU A 432 -20.10 0.06 17.14
N ARG A 433 -20.92 0.97 16.60
CA ARG A 433 -22.18 0.63 15.92
C ARG A 433 -22.38 1.49 14.68
N ARG A 434 -22.77 0.86 13.58
CA ARG A 434 -23.04 1.53 12.31
C ARG A 434 -24.34 1.06 11.70
N MET A 435 -25.06 1.96 11.04
CA MET A 435 -26.32 1.72 10.36
C MET A 435 -26.16 1.95 8.87
N ASP A 436 -26.55 0.97 8.07
CA ASP A 436 -26.55 1.08 6.61
C ASP A 436 -27.78 1.84 6.08
N LEU A 437 -27.84 2.03 4.75
CA LEU A 437 -28.94 2.73 4.07
C LEU A 437 -30.30 2.04 4.22
N ASN A 438 -30.32 0.76 4.60
CA ASN A 438 -31.53 -0.05 4.75
C ASN A 438 -31.89 -0.24 6.24
N HIS A 439 -31.30 0.59 7.11
CA HIS A 439 -31.54 0.62 8.55
C HIS A 439 -31.14 -0.66 9.28
N PHE A 440 -30.18 -1.41 8.73
CA PHE A 440 -29.57 -2.53 9.43
C PHE A 440 -28.31 -2.10 10.15
N TYR A 441 -28.11 -2.65 11.34
CA TYR A 441 -26.95 -2.38 12.16
C TYR A 441 -25.90 -3.47 12.03
N TYR A 442 -24.64 -3.07 12.12
CA TYR A 442 -23.56 -3.96 12.54
C TYR A 442 -22.84 -3.35 13.72
N GLU A 443 -22.44 -4.22 14.65
CA GLU A 443 -21.78 -3.85 15.89
C GLU A 443 -20.38 -4.46 15.94
N THR A 444 -19.43 -3.71 16.49
CA THR A 444 -18.04 -4.12 16.69
C THR A 444 -17.70 -3.96 18.15
N ASP A 445 -17.31 -5.05 18.79
CA ASP A 445 -16.80 -5.05 20.14
C ASP A 445 -15.27 -4.95 20.09
N ILE A 446 -14.67 -4.13 20.94
CA ILE A 446 -13.22 -3.98 21.05
C ILE A 446 -12.73 -4.30 22.46
N ASP A 447 -11.45 -4.65 22.58
CA ASP A 447 -10.79 -4.79 23.87
C ASP A 447 -10.19 -3.47 24.39
N ASN A 448 -9.55 -3.51 25.56
CA ASN A 448 -8.89 -2.35 26.18
C ASN A 448 -7.58 -1.91 25.50
N LEU A 449 -7.25 -2.48 24.34
CA LEU A 449 -6.13 -2.08 23.49
C LEU A 449 -6.61 -1.59 22.11
N GLY A 450 -7.93 -1.47 21.88
CA GLY A 450 -8.49 -1.01 20.63
C GLY A 450 -8.57 -2.08 19.54
N ARG A 451 -8.36 -3.35 19.89
CA ARG A 451 -8.42 -4.48 18.93
C ARG A 451 -9.84 -5.01 18.84
N VAL A 452 -10.27 -5.36 17.63
CA VAL A 452 -11.60 -5.95 17.39
C VAL A 452 -11.69 -7.32 18.05
N LYS A 453 -12.63 -7.50 18.97
CA LYS A 453 -12.89 -8.77 19.66
C LYS A 453 -14.01 -9.57 19.01
N ALA A 454 -15.06 -8.89 18.55
CA ALA A 454 -16.20 -9.53 17.91
C ALA A 454 -16.89 -8.56 16.95
N VAL A 455 -17.49 -9.11 15.90
CA VAL A 455 -18.36 -8.40 14.98
C VAL A 455 -19.70 -9.11 14.95
N ARG A 456 -20.79 -8.35 14.99
CA ARG A 456 -22.17 -8.86 14.89
C ARG A 456 -22.85 -8.18 13.71
N GLY A 457 -23.32 -8.98 12.77
CA GLY A 457 -24.08 -8.49 11.63
C GLY A 457 -25.59 -8.40 11.91
N PRO A 458 -26.37 -7.85 10.96
CA PRO A 458 -27.83 -7.78 11.01
C PRO A 458 -28.53 -9.12 11.28
N ASN A 459 -27.95 -10.24 10.84
CA ASN A 459 -28.49 -11.57 11.10
C ASN A 459 -28.27 -11.98 12.56
N GLU A 460 -27.05 -11.83 13.06
CA GLU A 460 -26.66 -12.19 14.44
C GLU A 460 -27.40 -11.33 15.47
N LEU A 461 -27.53 -10.03 15.20
CA LEU A 461 -28.31 -9.13 16.04
C LEU A 461 -29.79 -9.52 16.09
N ALA A 462 -30.34 -10.11 15.02
CA ALA A 462 -31.72 -10.53 14.97
C ALA A 462 -31.98 -11.90 15.63
N THR A 463 -31.00 -12.80 15.60
CA THR A 463 -31.11 -14.16 16.15
C THR A 463 -30.55 -14.28 17.58
N GLY A 464 -29.79 -13.29 18.05
CA GLY A 464 -29.11 -13.33 19.34
C GLY A 464 -27.83 -14.17 19.34
N VAL A 465 -27.29 -14.49 18.15
CA VAL A 465 -25.98 -15.14 18.00
C VAL A 465 -24.88 -14.14 18.44
N PRO A 466 -23.87 -14.58 19.22
CA PRO A 466 -22.93 -13.67 19.86
C PRO A 466 -21.97 -12.97 18.88
N TYR A 467 -21.69 -13.54 17.71
CA TYR A 467 -20.82 -12.97 16.69
C TYR A 467 -21.01 -13.67 15.35
N ILE A 468 -20.68 -12.98 14.26
CA ILE A 468 -20.36 -13.63 12.98
C ILE A 468 -18.87 -13.99 12.95
N ILE A 469 -18.03 -13.06 13.42
CA ILE A 469 -16.58 -13.22 13.51
C ILE A 469 -16.13 -12.78 14.91
N ALA A 470 -15.28 -13.58 15.56
CA ALA A 470 -14.63 -13.22 16.81
C ALA A 470 -13.13 -13.48 16.78
N PHE A 471 -12.38 -12.77 17.62
CA PHE A 471 -10.93 -12.85 17.70
C PHE A 471 -10.48 -13.18 19.13
N ASP A 472 -9.56 -14.14 19.25
CA ASP A 472 -8.84 -14.44 20.47
C ASP A 472 -7.34 -14.18 20.24
N TYR A 473 -6.80 -13.16 20.91
CA TYR A 473 -5.44 -12.70 20.71
C TYR A 473 -4.50 -13.25 21.78
N GLN A 474 -3.42 -13.90 21.33
CA GLN A 474 -2.31 -14.36 22.17
C GLN A 474 -1.03 -13.63 21.74
N PRO A 475 -0.88 -12.34 22.08
CA PRO A 475 0.12 -11.45 21.50
C PRO A 475 1.53 -11.61 22.10
N LYS A 476 1.71 -12.52 23.06
CA LYS A 476 3.01 -12.73 23.72
C LYS A 476 3.65 -13.99 23.16
N ALA A 477 4.78 -13.81 22.48
CA ALA A 477 5.64 -14.94 22.15
C ALA A 477 6.38 -15.41 23.41
N THR A 478 6.66 -16.70 23.51
CA THR A 478 7.64 -17.23 24.46
C THR A 478 8.93 -17.51 23.71
N PHE A 479 10.06 -17.13 24.31
CA PHE A 479 11.37 -17.30 23.71
C PHE A 479 12.40 -17.68 24.77
N GLY A 480 13.42 -18.43 24.35
CA GLY A 480 14.57 -18.80 25.16
C GLY A 480 15.86 -18.25 24.55
N THR A 481 17.00 -18.79 24.94
CA THR A 481 18.32 -18.37 24.40
C THR A 481 18.45 -18.58 22.90
N ASN A 482 17.67 -19.50 22.32
CA ASN A 482 17.72 -19.88 20.91
C ASN A 482 16.50 -19.36 20.12
N GLY A 483 15.96 -18.20 20.48
CA GLY A 483 14.82 -17.58 19.80
C GLY A 483 13.45 -18.04 20.33
N ILE A 484 12.42 -17.84 19.50
CA ILE A 484 11.01 -18.09 19.77
C ILE A 484 10.75 -19.59 19.92
N THR A 485 10.22 -19.98 21.08
CA THR A 485 9.75 -21.33 21.38
C THR A 485 8.26 -21.50 21.06
N ALA A 486 7.46 -20.45 21.24
CA ALA A 486 6.06 -20.37 20.81
C ALA A 486 5.78 -18.95 20.28
N PRO A 487 5.50 -18.77 18.98
CA PRO A 487 5.20 -17.46 18.41
C PRO A 487 3.87 -16.91 18.93
N ALA A 488 3.73 -15.58 18.86
CA ALA A 488 2.44 -14.94 19.08
C ALA A 488 1.45 -15.36 17.99
N TYR A 489 0.17 -15.47 18.35
CA TYR A 489 -0.87 -15.84 17.41
C TYR A 489 -2.22 -15.19 17.71
N ALA A 490 -3.13 -15.24 16.74
CA ALA A 490 -4.53 -14.91 16.92
C ALA A 490 -5.41 -16.01 16.33
N VAL A 491 -6.48 -16.36 17.02
CA VAL A 491 -7.53 -17.25 16.52
C VAL A 491 -8.69 -16.40 16.05
N THR A 492 -9.02 -16.49 14.77
CA THR A 492 -10.24 -15.94 14.18
C THR A 492 -11.28 -17.04 14.13
N LYS A 493 -12.46 -16.77 14.69
CA LYS A 493 -13.59 -17.70 14.76
C LYS A 493 -14.71 -17.22 13.86
N HIS A 494 -15.17 -18.08 12.97
CA HIS A 494 -16.28 -17.83 12.07
C HIS A 494 -17.47 -18.69 12.47
N TYR A 495 -18.55 -18.06 12.92
CA TYR A 495 -19.72 -18.79 13.42
C TYR A 495 -20.40 -19.61 12.30
N ASP A 496 -20.40 -20.94 12.43
CA ASP A 496 -21.08 -21.82 11.48
C ASP A 496 -22.50 -22.14 11.93
N ILE A 497 -23.49 -21.60 11.21
CA ILE A 497 -24.90 -21.85 11.51
C ILE A 497 -25.32 -23.32 11.28
N GLN A 498 -24.61 -24.06 10.42
CA GLN A 498 -24.86 -25.50 10.23
C GLN A 498 -24.25 -26.34 11.36
N HIS A 499 -23.26 -25.79 12.08
CA HIS A 499 -22.57 -26.43 13.20
C HIS A 499 -22.44 -25.46 14.40
N PRO A 500 -23.54 -25.09 15.09
CA PRO A 500 -23.55 -24.00 16.08
C PRO A 500 -22.62 -24.14 17.30
N SER A 501 -22.05 -25.33 17.51
CA SER A 501 -21.10 -25.62 18.61
C SER A 501 -19.64 -25.72 18.13
N ASP A 502 -19.39 -25.53 16.84
CA ASP A 502 -18.08 -25.70 16.21
C ASP A 502 -17.87 -24.55 15.21
N ASP A 503 -17.09 -23.54 15.62
CA ASP A 503 -16.75 -22.42 14.75
C ASP A 503 -15.77 -22.90 13.68
N MET A 504 -15.83 -22.33 12.47
CA MET A 504 -14.72 -22.49 11.52
C MET A 504 -13.59 -21.55 11.97
N GLU A 505 -12.44 -22.10 12.30
CA GLU A 505 -11.33 -21.35 12.87
C GLU A 505 -10.19 -21.14 11.87
N THR A 506 -9.54 -19.99 12.02
CA THR A 506 -8.26 -19.67 11.38
C THR A 506 -7.28 -19.18 12.44
N VAL A 507 -6.09 -19.77 12.50
CA VAL A 507 -5.03 -19.38 13.45
C VAL A 507 -3.87 -18.78 12.68
N THR A 508 -3.53 -17.52 12.97
CA THR A 508 -2.41 -16.82 12.34
C THR A 508 -1.28 -16.64 13.34
N PHE A 509 -0.13 -17.23 13.05
CA PHE A 509 1.12 -17.06 13.80
C PHE A 509 1.98 -16.01 13.14
N VAL A 510 2.62 -15.19 13.97
CA VAL A 510 3.53 -14.14 13.52
C VAL A 510 4.92 -14.34 14.11
N ASP A 511 5.95 -13.92 13.38
CA ASP A 511 7.31 -13.84 13.89
C ASP A 511 7.53 -12.62 14.79
N GLY A 512 8.79 -12.42 15.20
CA GLY A 512 9.23 -11.28 15.99
C GLY A 512 9.02 -9.92 15.33
N PHE A 513 8.73 -9.84 14.03
CA PHE A 513 8.42 -8.58 13.33
C PHE A 513 6.92 -8.41 13.06
N GLY A 514 6.09 -9.35 13.50
CA GLY A 514 4.66 -9.34 13.23
C GLY A 514 4.32 -9.82 11.82
N ARG A 515 5.26 -10.40 11.06
CA ARG A 515 4.97 -10.97 9.73
C ARG A 515 4.25 -12.31 9.92
N PRO A 516 3.17 -12.58 9.16
CA PRO A 516 2.49 -13.86 9.23
C PRO A 516 3.37 -14.96 8.61
N VAL A 517 3.86 -15.87 9.45
CA VAL A 517 4.77 -16.97 9.04
C VAL A 517 4.06 -18.31 8.91
N GLN A 518 2.88 -18.44 9.53
CA GLN A 518 2.05 -19.63 9.42
C GLN A 518 0.58 -19.27 9.65
N VAL A 519 -0.28 -19.72 8.74
CA VAL A 519 -1.74 -19.64 8.89
C VAL A 519 -2.27 -21.05 8.88
N LYS A 520 -3.11 -21.38 9.86
CA LYS A 520 -3.83 -22.63 9.92
C LYS A 520 -5.30 -22.37 9.75
N LYS A 521 -6.01 -23.29 9.13
CA LYS A 521 -7.47 -23.23 9.06
C LYS A 521 -8.08 -24.62 9.24
N ASP A 522 -9.30 -24.67 9.72
CA ASP A 522 -10.07 -25.90 9.69
C ASP A 522 -10.24 -26.40 8.26
N GLY A 523 -10.10 -27.70 8.09
CA GLY A 523 -10.23 -28.36 6.82
C GLY A 523 -10.73 -29.78 6.98
N VAL A 524 -11.24 -30.34 5.88
CA VAL A 524 -11.69 -31.73 5.82
C VAL A 524 -11.03 -32.42 4.64
N VAL A 525 -10.08 -33.31 4.93
CA VAL A 525 -9.42 -34.12 3.91
C VAL A 525 -10.16 -35.44 3.76
N THR A 526 -10.43 -35.81 2.51
CA THR A 526 -11.17 -37.03 2.18
C THR A 526 -10.25 -38.04 1.54
N THR A 527 -10.16 -39.21 2.16
CA THR A 527 -9.53 -40.39 1.57
C THR A 527 -10.60 -41.25 0.93
N ALA A 528 -10.47 -41.54 -0.36
CA ALA A 528 -11.40 -42.37 -1.10
C ALA A 528 -10.64 -43.32 -2.03
N GLY A 529 -10.96 -44.61 -1.96
CA GLY A 529 -10.36 -45.65 -2.79
C GLY A 529 -11.45 -46.48 -3.47
N LYS A 530 -11.14 -47.04 -4.64
CA LYS A 530 -12.08 -47.88 -5.38
C LYS A 530 -12.52 -49.06 -4.52
N GLY A 531 -13.82 -49.25 -4.36
CA GLY A 531 -14.40 -50.34 -3.56
C GLY A 531 -14.41 -50.09 -2.04
N SER A 532 -14.00 -48.90 -1.58
CA SER A 532 -14.07 -48.48 -0.18
C SER A 532 -14.96 -47.26 -0.02
N ALA A 533 -15.65 -47.15 1.12
CA ALA A 533 -16.40 -45.94 1.43
C ALA A 533 -15.42 -44.76 1.63
N PRO A 534 -15.77 -43.54 1.14
CA PRO A 534 -14.96 -42.35 1.40
C PRO A 534 -14.93 -42.06 2.90
N LYS A 535 -13.75 -41.70 3.41
CA LYS A 535 -13.53 -41.35 4.82
C LYS A 535 -13.04 -39.90 4.92
N ASN A 536 -13.79 -39.09 5.66
CA ASN A 536 -13.39 -37.74 6.02
C ASN A 536 -12.50 -37.76 7.26
N GLU A 537 -11.53 -36.87 7.26
CA GLU A 537 -10.70 -36.52 8.41
C GLU A 537 -10.73 -35.01 8.58
N THR A 538 -11.19 -34.55 9.74
CA THR A 538 -11.12 -33.13 10.12
C THR A 538 -9.70 -32.83 10.58
N VAL A 539 -9.08 -31.84 9.98
CA VAL A 539 -7.67 -31.49 10.18
C VAL A 539 -7.51 -29.98 10.27
N MET A 540 -6.37 -29.52 10.79
CA MET A 540 -5.87 -28.18 10.46
C MET A 540 -5.10 -28.29 9.13
N ILE A 541 -5.49 -27.50 8.14
CA ILE A 541 -4.65 -27.24 6.97
C ILE A 541 -3.69 -26.13 7.37
N VAL A 542 -2.41 -26.47 7.48
CA VAL A 542 -1.32 -25.57 7.84
C VAL A 542 -0.72 -25.03 6.56
N SER A 543 -0.65 -23.71 6.41
CA SER A 543 0.02 -23.06 5.30
C SER A 543 1.44 -23.60 5.15
N GLY A 544 1.92 -23.69 3.91
CA GLY A 544 3.30 -24.08 3.68
C GLY A 544 4.29 -23.13 4.35
N ARG A 545 5.38 -23.67 4.88
CA ARG A 545 6.45 -22.87 5.47
C ARG A 545 7.20 -22.12 4.37
N ASN A 546 7.60 -20.89 4.68
CA ASN A 546 8.57 -20.15 3.88
C ASN A 546 9.95 -20.27 4.52
N VAL A 547 10.99 -20.22 3.69
CA VAL A 547 12.38 -19.99 4.10
C VAL A 547 12.81 -18.69 3.45
N TYR A 548 13.34 -17.79 4.26
CA TYR A 548 13.83 -16.48 3.89
C TYR A 548 15.33 -16.52 3.64
N ASP A 549 15.82 -15.60 2.79
CA ASP A 549 17.25 -15.35 2.64
C ASP A 549 17.76 -14.30 3.64
N ALA A 550 19.05 -13.97 3.57
CA ALA A 550 19.74 -12.95 4.38
C ALA A 550 19.18 -11.53 4.27
N PHE A 551 18.15 -11.31 3.45
CA PHE A 551 17.50 -10.03 3.21
C PHE A 551 15.99 -10.07 3.50
N GLY A 552 15.50 -11.17 4.08
CA GLY A 552 14.10 -11.33 4.48
C GLY A 552 13.15 -11.61 3.32
N ARG A 553 13.66 -11.98 2.14
CA ARG A 553 12.87 -12.33 0.96
C ARG A 553 12.57 -13.82 0.97
N VAL A 554 11.39 -14.23 0.49
CA VAL A 554 11.04 -15.66 0.43
C VAL A 554 11.90 -16.35 -0.64
N ALA A 555 12.90 -17.10 -0.20
CA ALA A 555 13.79 -17.87 -1.05
C ALA A 555 13.21 -19.24 -1.39
N LYS A 556 12.46 -19.86 -0.46
CA LYS A 556 11.76 -21.14 -0.67
C LYS A 556 10.34 -21.07 -0.11
N ALA A 557 9.37 -21.52 -0.89
CA ALA A 557 7.97 -21.66 -0.46
C ALA A 557 7.53 -23.12 -0.59
N TYR A 558 7.17 -23.73 0.54
CA TYR A 558 6.71 -25.11 0.59
C TYR A 558 5.19 -25.22 0.41
N TYR A 559 4.71 -26.42 0.10
CA TYR A 559 3.27 -26.70 0.09
C TYR A 559 2.69 -26.85 1.51
N PRO A 560 1.37 -26.69 1.66
CA PRO A 560 0.69 -26.88 2.94
C PRO A 560 0.84 -28.32 3.45
N VAL A 561 0.77 -28.47 4.77
CA VAL A 561 0.71 -29.76 5.47
C VAL A 561 -0.60 -29.86 6.25
N THR A 562 -0.90 -31.04 6.79
CA THR A 562 -2.07 -31.26 7.63
C THR A 562 -1.65 -31.74 9.01
N GLU A 563 -2.43 -31.41 10.03
CA GLU A 563 -2.26 -31.92 11.39
C GLU A 563 -3.62 -32.09 12.09
N ALA A 564 -3.63 -32.76 13.24
CA ALA A 564 -4.84 -32.92 14.04
C ALA A 564 -5.34 -31.58 14.61
N VAL A 565 -6.66 -31.39 14.66
CA VAL A 565 -7.34 -30.18 15.18
C VAL A 565 -6.89 -29.79 16.60
N GLY A 566 -6.51 -30.79 17.42
CA GLY A 566 -6.00 -30.56 18.78
C GLY A 566 -4.70 -29.74 18.87
N ASN A 567 -3.95 -29.58 17.77
CA ASN A 567 -2.68 -28.85 17.72
C ASN A 567 -2.78 -27.44 17.14
N LYS A 568 -4.00 -26.90 16.95
CA LYS A 568 -4.23 -25.61 16.27
C LYS A 568 -3.42 -24.43 16.82
N THR A 569 -3.16 -24.37 18.12
CA THR A 569 -2.42 -23.27 18.78
C THR A 569 -0.91 -23.50 18.93
N ALA A 570 -0.38 -24.66 18.52
CA ALA A 570 1.05 -24.96 18.60
C ALA A 570 1.73 -24.73 17.25
N PHE A 571 2.78 -23.90 17.15
CA PHE A 571 3.45 -23.67 15.87
C PHE A 571 4.01 -24.96 15.25
N ASN A 572 3.64 -25.22 13.99
CA ASN A 572 4.04 -26.43 13.28
C ASN A 572 5.35 -26.20 12.51
N LYS A 573 6.39 -26.99 12.82
CA LYS A 573 7.72 -26.86 12.20
C LYS A 573 7.93 -27.72 10.95
N ALA A 574 6.95 -28.54 10.59
CA ALA A 574 7.07 -29.48 9.48
C ALA A 574 7.10 -28.76 8.12
N PHE A 575 7.89 -29.30 7.21
CA PHE A 575 7.89 -28.96 5.80
C PHE A 575 7.15 -30.05 5.03
N ASP A 576 6.50 -29.67 3.92
CA ASP A 576 5.98 -30.68 3.00
C ASP A 576 7.13 -31.44 2.31
N ASN A 577 6.90 -32.71 1.97
CA ASN A 577 7.92 -33.55 1.35
C ASN A 577 8.13 -33.26 -0.15
N VAL A 578 7.22 -32.53 -0.79
CA VAL A 578 7.40 -32.05 -2.16
C VAL A 578 8.42 -30.91 -2.16
N SER A 579 9.33 -30.91 -3.14
CA SER A 579 10.31 -29.84 -3.32
C SER A 579 9.63 -28.46 -3.30
N PRO A 580 10.22 -27.45 -2.65
CA PRO A 580 9.62 -26.12 -2.60
C PRO A 580 9.73 -25.41 -3.95
N THR A 581 8.93 -24.36 -4.11
CA THR A 581 9.24 -23.34 -5.13
C THR A 581 10.43 -22.53 -4.65
N VAL A 582 11.48 -22.40 -5.47
CA VAL A 582 12.70 -21.65 -5.15
C VAL A 582 12.76 -20.38 -5.98
N THR A 583 12.99 -19.23 -5.35
CA THR A 583 13.12 -17.94 -6.01
C THR A 583 14.51 -17.34 -5.76
N VAL A 584 15.17 -16.89 -6.83
CA VAL A 584 16.44 -16.17 -6.78
C VAL A 584 16.19 -14.73 -7.21
N TYR A 585 16.79 -13.78 -6.48
CA TYR A 585 16.58 -12.34 -6.67
C TYR A 585 17.87 -11.63 -7.08
N ASP A 586 17.72 -10.46 -7.72
CA ASP A 586 18.81 -9.55 -8.03
C ASP A 586 19.08 -8.54 -6.89
N VAL A 587 20.03 -7.64 -7.15
CA VAL A 587 20.46 -6.54 -6.26
C VAL A 587 19.33 -5.56 -5.93
N LEU A 588 18.29 -5.49 -6.76
CA LEU A 588 17.11 -4.64 -6.58
C LEU A 588 15.90 -5.43 -6.03
N ASP A 589 16.13 -6.64 -5.51
CA ASP A 589 15.11 -7.54 -4.94
C ASP A 589 14.05 -8.03 -5.94
N ARG A 590 14.37 -8.03 -7.24
CA ARG A 590 13.49 -8.55 -8.29
C ARG A 590 13.80 -10.01 -8.58
N ALA A 591 12.78 -10.83 -8.79
CA ALA A 591 12.97 -12.23 -9.13
C ALA A 591 13.70 -12.38 -10.48
N MET A 592 14.83 -13.06 -10.48
CA MET A 592 15.61 -13.45 -11.68
C MET A 592 15.31 -14.87 -12.13
N LYS A 593 14.93 -15.74 -11.20
CA LYS A 593 14.69 -17.15 -11.46
C LYS A 593 13.69 -17.72 -10.48
N VAL A 594 12.69 -18.42 -10.99
CA VAL A 594 11.74 -19.21 -10.20
C VAL A 594 11.83 -20.66 -10.66
N THR A 595 12.15 -21.57 -9.75
CA THR A 595 12.17 -23.01 -9.97
C THR A 595 11.00 -23.64 -9.23
N LEU A 596 10.06 -24.23 -9.97
CA LEU A 596 8.89 -24.93 -9.42
C LEU A 596 9.26 -26.30 -8.84
N PRO A 597 8.37 -26.94 -8.06
CA PRO A 597 8.62 -28.25 -7.45
C PRO A 597 9.01 -29.39 -8.41
N ASP A 598 8.64 -29.29 -9.69
CA ASP A 598 8.99 -30.24 -10.73
C ASP A 598 10.29 -29.89 -11.47
N ASN A 599 11.05 -28.92 -10.95
CA ASN A 599 12.26 -28.33 -11.54
C ASN A 599 12.05 -27.49 -12.80
N ALA A 600 10.80 -27.15 -13.15
CA ALA A 600 10.55 -26.22 -14.23
C ALA A 600 11.02 -24.82 -13.84
N GLU A 601 11.81 -24.19 -14.72
CA GLU A 601 12.44 -22.89 -14.44
C GLU A 601 11.81 -21.81 -15.29
N THR A 602 11.48 -20.68 -14.67
CA THR A 602 11.22 -19.41 -15.36
C THR A 602 12.35 -18.46 -15.02
N LYS A 603 12.96 -17.83 -16.04
CA LYS A 603 14.03 -16.85 -15.87
C LYS A 603 13.55 -15.48 -16.27
N THR A 604 13.95 -14.46 -15.53
CA THR A 604 13.65 -13.06 -15.80
C THR A 604 14.94 -12.27 -15.84
N GLU A 605 15.17 -11.56 -16.94
CA GLU A 605 16.34 -10.71 -17.16
C GLU A 605 15.88 -9.25 -17.19
N TYR A 606 16.61 -8.38 -16.50
CA TYR A 606 16.38 -6.95 -16.47
C TYR A 606 17.57 -6.24 -17.12
N SER A 607 17.28 -5.30 -18.02
CA SER A 607 18.30 -4.56 -18.76
C SER A 607 17.76 -3.19 -19.17
N THR A 608 18.62 -2.37 -19.79
CA THR A 608 18.25 -1.07 -20.37
C THR A 608 18.41 -1.12 -21.88
N ASP A 609 17.56 -0.40 -22.60
CA ASP A 609 17.71 -0.11 -24.03
C ASP A 609 17.91 1.39 -24.21
N ALA A 610 19.16 1.81 -24.34
CA ALA A 610 19.53 3.21 -24.55
C ALA A 610 19.02 3.79 -25.87
N GLY A 611 18.75 2.95 -26.89
CA GLY A 611 18.23 3.40 -28.18
C GLY A 611 16.79 3.90 -28.08
N SER A 612 15.98 3.24 -27.25
CA SER A 612 14.57 3.61 -27.00
C SER A 612 14.34 4.33 -25.66
N ASN A 613 15.39 4.54 -24.86
CA ASN A 613 15.34 5.04 -23.48
C ASN A 613 14.34 4.24 -22.61
N ALA A 614 14.43 2.91 -22.69
CA ALA A 614 13.49 2.02 -22.01
C ALA A 614 14.18 1.04 -21.05
N LEU A 615 13.46 0.64 -20.01
CA LEU A 615 13.79 -0.53 -19.19
C LEU A 615 13.20 -1.76 -19.85
N VAL A 616 13.96 -2.86 -19.90
CA VAL A 616 13.58 -4.08 -20.60
C VAL A 616 13.54 -5.24 -19.61
N THR A 617 12.37 -5.85 -19.48
CA THR A 617 12.18 -7.10 -18.73
C THR A 617 11.94 -8.24 -19.71
N THR A 618 12.81 -9.23 -19.73
CA THR A 618 12.68 -10.42 -20.58
C THR A 618 12.39 -11.65 -19.73
N VAL A 619 11.21 -12.24 -19.91
CA VAL A 619 10.81 -13.49 -19.26
C VAL A 619 11.02 -14.65 -20.23
N THR A 620 11.71 -15.68 -19.78
CA THR A 620 11.88 -16.96 -20.49
C THR A 620 11.21 -18.06 -19.67
N ASP A 621 10.19 -18.70 -20.23
CA ASP A 621 9.50 -19.80 -19.57
C ASP A 621 10.29 -21.13 -19.63
N ALA A 622 9.75 -22.15 -18.97
CA ALA A 622 10.38 -23.48 -18.92
C ALA A 622 10.44 -24.22 -20.27
N LEU A 623 9.69 -23.75 -21.27
CA LEU A 623 9.71 -24.28 -22.64
C LEU A 623 10.67 -23.48 -23.55
N GLY A 624 11.27 -22.40 -23.04
CA GLY A 624 12.15 -21.51 -23.78
C GLY A 624 11.42 -20.41 -24.54
N ASN A 625 10.11 -20.23 -24.34
CA ASN A 625 9.38 -19.10 -24.93
C ASN A 625 9.84 -17.81 -24.26
N ARG A 626 10.06 -16.77 -25.06
CA ARG A 626 10.59 -15.48 -24.59
C ARG A 626 9.59 -14.36 -24.82
N GLN A 627 9.38 -13.55 -23.80
CA GLN A 627 8.59 -12.33 -23.86
C GLN A 627 9.38 -11.16 -23.26
N ALA A 628 9.64 -10.14 -24.06
CA ALA A 628 10.27 -8.90 -23.62
C ALA A 628 9.23 -7.78 -23.50
N THR A 629 9.27 -7.05 -22.40
CA THR A 629 8.45 -5.86 -22.14
C THR A 629 9.37 -4.67 -21.95
N TYR A 630 9.12 -3.62 -22.71
CA TYR A 630 9.85 -2.36 -22.67
C TYR A 630 8.97 -1.33 -21.97
N THR A 631 9.50 -0.70 -20.93
CA THR A 631 8.82 0.37 -20.20
C THR A 631 9.60 1.66 -20.26
N ASP A 632 8.91 2.79 -20.37
CA ASP A 632 9.52 4.10 -20.14
C ASP A 632 9.88 4.30 -18.64
N GLY A 633 10.43 5.47 -18.31
CA GLY A 633 10.80 5.79 -16.95
C GLY A 633 9.65 6.09 -16.00
N SER A 634 8.44 6.30 -16.52
CA SER A 634 7.18 6.35 -15.75
C SER A 634 6.60 4.95 -15.50
N GLY A 635 7.24 3.90 -16.04
CA GLY A 635 6.82 2.51 -15.89
C GLY A 635 5.70 2.08 -16.83
N LYS A 636 5.37 2.87 -17.87
CA LYS A 636 4.36 2.50 -18.87
C LYS A 636 4.98 1.61 -19.93
N THR A 637 4.26 0.57 -20.34
CA THR A 637 4.72 -0.32 -21.41
C THR A 637 4.67 0.42 -22.74
N VAL A 638 5.81 0.64 -23.39
CA VAL A 638 5.94 1.29 -24.71
C VAL A 638 6.09 0.28 -25.85
N LYS A 639 6.55 -0.93 -25.55
CA LYS A 639 6.69 -2.02 -26.53
C LYS A 639 6.64 -3.39 -25.85
N THR A 640 5.99 -4.35 -26.48
CA THR A 640 6.08 -5.77 -26.13
C THR A 640 6.55 -6.57 -27.33
N GLU A 641 7.46 -7.51 -27.09
CA GLU A 641 7.96 -8.45 -28.08
C GLU A 641 7.75 -9.87 -27.55
N GLN A 642 6.95 -10.66 -28.25
CA GLN A 642 6.79 -12.08 -27.98
C GLN A 642 7.48 -12.87 -29.08
N LEU A 643 8.45 -13.70 -28.71
CA LEU A 643 9.10 -14.59 -29.65
C LEU A 643 8.17 -15.78 -29.91
N SER A 644 7.51 -15.82 -31.07
CA SER A 644 6.55 -16.85 -31.43
C SER A 644 7.19 -17.90 -32.33
N GLY A 645 8.08 -18.73 -31.76
CA GLY A 645 8.66 -19.88 -32.46
C GLY A 645 9.21 -19.54 -33.87
N PRO A 646 8.96 -20.36 -34.91
CA PRO A 646 9.45 -20.11 -36.27
C PRO A 646 8.77 -18.95 -37.01
N ASP A 647 7.68 -18.39 -36.48
CA ASP A 647 6.84 -17.38 -37.16
C ASP A 647 7.32 -15.93 -36.93
N GLY A 648 8.43 -15.75 -36.21
CA GLY A 648 9.07 -14.44 -35.97
C GLY A 648 8.67 -13.80 -34.63
N ILE A 649 9.00 -12.52 -34.50
CA ILE A 649 8.72 -11.71 -33.30
C ILE A 649 7.39 -11.00 -33.50
N ILE A 650 6.44 -11.24 -32.59
CA ILE A 650 5.18 -10.48 -32.51
C ILE A 650 5.46 -9.23 -31.71
N THR A 651 5.36 -8.06 -32.35
CA THR A 651 5.61 -6.77 -31.71
C THR A 651 4.31 -5.99 -31.56
N THR A 652 4.11 -5.34 -30.42
CA THR A 652 3.04 -4.34 -30.23
C THR A 652 3.65 -3.12 -29.56
N SER A 653 3.38 -1.93 -30.09
CA SER A 653 3.88 -0.67 -29.53
C SER A 653 2.75 0.20 -29.02
N PHE A 654 3.08 1.00 -28.01
CA PHE A 654 2.15 1.86 -27.29
C PHE A 654 2.77 3.26 -27.19
N GLU A 655 1.97 4.27 -27.50
CA GLU A 655 2.38 5.68 -27.36
C GLU A 655 1.42 6.37 -26.38
N TYR A 656 2.00 7.18 -25.49
CA TYR A 656 1.30 7.94 -24.47
C TYR A 656 1.47 9.44 -24.72
N ASP A 657 0.49 10.24 -24.28
CA ASP A 657 0.63 11.70 -24.26
C ASP A 657 1.47 12.16 -23.05
N GLY A 658 1.69 13.47 -22.93
CA GLY A 658 2.57 14.04 -21.92
C GLY A 658 2.13 13.83 -20.46
N ILE A 659 0.93 13.29 -20.20
CA ILE A 659 0.45 12.92 -18.86
C ILE A 659 0.08 11.42 -18.78
N ASP A 660 0.77 10.59 -19.56
CA ASP A 660 0.70 9.12 -19.55
C ASP A 660 -0.64 8.49 -19.97
N ARG A 661 -1.42 9.17 -20.83
CA ARG A 661 -2.65 8.58 -21.38
C ARG A 661 -2.37 7.88 -22.69
N LEU A 662 -2.84 6.64 -22.84
CA LEU A 662 -2.61 5.82 -24.04
C LEU A 662 -3.34 6.42 -25.25
N VAL A 663 -2.59 7.01 -26.18
CA VAL A 663 -3.13 7.69 -27.37
C VAL A 663 -3.03 6.86 -28.64
N LYS A 664 -2.11 5.89 -28.69
CA LYS A 664 -1.92 5.04 -29.87
C LYS A 664 -1.41 3.64 -29.51
N VAL A 665 -1.98 2.63 -30.16
CA VAL A 665 -1.50 1.24 -30.14
C VAL A 665 -1.26 0.81 -31.58
N THR A 666 -0.11 0.23 -31.86
CA THR A 666 0.21 -0.38 -33.16
C THR A 666 0.43 -1.87 -32.94
N ASP A 667 -0.37 -2.71 -33.58
CA ASP A 667 -0.22 -4.17 -33.50
C ASP A 667 0.91 -4.68 -34.41
N THR A 668 1.11 -6.00 -34.41
CA THR A 668 2.19 -6.64 -35.17
C THR A 668 2.02 -6.56 -36.69
N GLU A 669 0.81 -6.26 -37.17
CA GLU A 669 0.50 -6.12 -38.59
C GLU A 669 0.58 -4.64 -39.03
N GLY A 670 0.87 -3.72 -38.10
CA GLY A 670 0.89 -2.29 -38.35
C GLY A 670 -0.49 -1.62 -38.28
N ASN A 671 -1.52 -2.33 -37.83
CA ASN A 671 -2.83 -1.74 -37.61
C ASN A 671 -2.78 -0.79 -36.42
N VAL A 672 -3.25 0.45 -36.63
CA VAL A 672 -3.17 1.51 -35.63
C VAL A 672 -4.54 1.76 -35.00
N THR A 673 -4.61 1.61 -33.66
CA THR A 673 -5.73 2.08 -32.86
C THR A 673 -5.36 3.39 -32.18
N THR A 674 -6.20 4.43 -32.29
CA THR A 674 -5.98 5.73 -31.61
C THR A 674 -7.07 6.04 -30.60
N SER A 675 -6.72 6.81 -29.56
CA SER A 675 -7.65 7.31 -28.54
C SER A 675 -7.47 8.80 -28.33
N VAL A 676 -8.57 9.53 -28.15
CA VAL A 676 -8.59 10.96 -27.85
C VAL A 676 -9.24 11.19 -26.49
N TYR A 677 -8.67 12.09 -25.69
CA TYR A 677 -9.14 12.44 -24.36
C TYR A 677 -9.41 13.94 -24.23
N ASP A 678 -10.38 14.28 -23.38
CA ASP A 678 -10.63 15.65 -22.93
C ASP A 678 -9.75 16.03 -21.71
N MET A 679 -9.96 17.23 -21.17
CA MET A 679 -9.25 17.73 -19.97
C MET A 679 -9.72 17.06 -18.65
N GLY A 680 -10.81 16.28 -18.73
CA GLY A 680 -11.36 15.44 -17.69
C GLY A 680 -10.74 14.04 -17.61
N ASP A 681 -9.76 13.73 -18.48
CA ASP A 681 -9.20 12.38 -18.72
C ASP A 681 -10.20 11.36 -19.23
N ARG A 682 -11.29 11.84 -19.82
CA ARG A 682 -12.34 10.98 -20.36
C ARG A 682 -12.08 10.78 -21.84
N ARG A 683 -12.17 9.54 -22.28
CA ARG A 683 -11.93 9.16 -23.67
C ARG A 683 -13.12 9.54 -24.54
N THR A 684 -12.97 10.57 -25.36
CA THR A 684 -14.01 11.08 -26.26
C THR A 684 -14.05 10.34 -27.60
N GLU A 685 -12.96 9.69 -28.01
CA GLU A 685 -12.89 8.94 -29.26
C GLU A 685 -11.98 7.72 -29.16
N VAL A 686 -12.37 6.64 -29.83
CA VAL A 686 -11.52 5.50 -30.18
C VAL A 686 -11.67 5.21 -31.65
N ASN A 687 -10.57 5.16 -32.40
CA ASN A 687 -10.56 4.71 -33.78
C ASN A 687 -9.81 3.39 -33.87
N HIS A 688 -10.53 2.31 -34.14
CA HIS A 688 -9.97 0.96 -34.27
C HIS A 688 -10.17 0.45 -35.70
N PRO A 689 -9.15 -0.10 -36.39
CA PRO A 689 -9.24 -0.49 -37.81
C PRO A 689 -10.42 -1.42 -38.14
N ALA A 690 -10.71 -2.39 -37.27
CA ALA A 690 -11.84 -3.31 -37.46
C ALA A 690 -13.23 -2.73 -37.17
N SER A 691 -13.39 -1.78 -36.24
CA SER A 691 -14.71 -1.26 -35.81
C SER A 691 -14.98 0.19 -36.21
N GLY A 692 -13.99 0.87 -36.80
CA GLY A 692 -14.01 2.28 -37.14
C GLY A 692 -13.97 3.19 -35.91
N ILE A 693 -14.44 4.42 -36.11
CA ILE A 693 -14.47 5.45 -35.06
C ILE A 693 -15.70 5.24 -34.16
N THR A 694 -15.46 5.14 -32.86
CA THR A 694 -16.47 5.22 -31.80
C THR A 694 -16.25 6.49 -30.99
N THR A 695 -17.27 7.34 -30.86
CA THR A 695 -17.21 8.57 -30.05
C THR A 695 -18.11 8.52 -28.83
N PHE A 696 -17.72 9.26 -27.80
CA PHE A 696 -18.43 9.41 -26.53
C PHE A 696 -18.58 10.89 -26.20
N THR A 697 -19.75 11.26 -25.67
CA THR A 697 -19.96 12.58 -25.05
C THR A 697 -20.25 12.39 -23.56
N TYR A 698 -19.94 13.41 -22.77
CA TYR A 698 -20.05 13.37 -21.32
C TYR A 698 -20.72 14.63 -20.78
N ASP A 699 -21.38 14.53 -19.63
CA ASP A 699 -21.78 15.69 -18.84
C ASP A 699 -20.66 16.15 -17.90
N ASN A 700 -20.88 17.23 -17.13
CA ASN A 700 -19.84 17.76 -16.24
C ASN A 700 -19.57 16.87 -15.01
N LEU A 701 -20.50 15.97 -14.66
CA LEU A 701 -20.31 14.96 -13.61
C LEU A 701 -19.48 13.76 -14.09
N GLY A 702 -19.35 13.58 -15.40
CA GLY A 702 -18.59 12.49 -16.02
C GLY A 702 -19.46 11.32 -16.50
N ASN A 703 -20.79 11.46 -16.51
CA ASN A 703 -21.67 10.46 -17.07
C ASN A 703 -21.56 10.46 -18.61
N VAL A 704 -21.52 9.28 -19.23
CA VAL A 704 -21.57 9.15 -20.70
C VAL A 704 -22.97 9.53 -21.16
N LEU A 705 -23.15 10.53 -22.01
CA LEU A 705 -24.48 10.90 -22.54
C LEU A 705 -24.82 10.17 -23.83
N THR A 706 -23.85 10.09 -24.74
CA THR A 706 -24.04 9.43 -26.03
C THR A 706 -22.86 8.52 -26.37
N LYS A 707 -23.16 7.38 -26.98
CA LYS A 707 -22.18 6.54 -27.69
C LYS A 707 -22.57 6.46 -29.16
N GLN A 708 -21.63 6.79 -30.05
CA GLN A 708 -21.83 6.70 -31.49
C GLN A 708 -20.79 5.77 -32.10
N THR A 709 -21.22 4.66 -32.68
CA THR A 709 -20.36 3.73 -33.43
C THR A 709 -20.18 4.19 -34.87
N ALA A 710 -19.23 3.61 -35.60
CA ALA A 710 -19.00 3.94 -37.01
C ALA A 710 -20.25 3.72 -37.88
N ASN A 711 -21.05 2.68 -37.59
CA ASN A 711 -22.30 2.42 -38.31
C ASN A 711 -23.37 3.46 -37.98
N LEU A 712 -23.59 3.75 -36.69
CA LEU A 712 -24.58 4.77 -36.28
C LEU A 712 -24.21 6.18 -36.77
N LYS A 713 -22.91 6.49 -36.89
CA LYS A 713 -22.43 7.76 -37.44
C LYS A 713 -22.84 7.95 -38.91
N LYS A 714 -22.82 6.89 -39.73
CA LYS A 714 -23.26 6.94 -41.14
C LYS A 714 -24.74 7.31 -41.27
N GLU A 715 -25.53 6.98 -40.25
CA GLU A 715 -26.97 7.24 -40.20
C GLU A 715 -27.33 8.50 -39.40
N GLY A 716 -26.35 9.20 -38.83
CA GLY A 716 -26.60 10.37 -37.96
C GLY A 716 -27.29 10.04 -36.64
N LYS A 717 -27.13 8.81 -36.13
CA LYS A 717 -27.79 8.29 -34.92
C LYS A 717 -26.81 8.08 -33.76
N THR A 718 -27.33 7.95 -32.54
CA THR A 718 -26.56 7.69 -31.31
C THR A 718 -27.32 6.78 -30.36
N ILE A 719 -26.59 6.03 -29.53
CA ILE A 719 -27.15 5.40 -28.32
C ILE A 719 -27.11 6.46 -27.21
N ASN A 720 -28.24 6.70 -26.56
CA ASN A 720 -28.36 7.72 -25.52
C ASN A 720 -28.47 7.07 -24.14
N TYR A 721 -27.81 7.66 -23.15
CA TYR A 721 -27.81 7.21 -21.77
C TYR A 721 -28.43 8.30 -20.90
N GLU A 722 -29.37 7.91 -20.04
CA GLU A 722 -30.04 8.83 -19.13
C GLU A 722 -29.66 8.56 -17.69
N TYR A 723 -29.50 9.63 -16.92
CA TYR A 723 -29.09 9.57 -15.53
C TYR A 723 -30.04 10.35 -14.62
N ASP A 724 -30.07 9.93 -13.37
CA ASP A 724 -30.58 10.67 -12.21
C ASP A 724 -29.39 10.91 -11.27
N TYR A 725 -28.93 12.16 -11.17
CA TYR A 725 -27.59 12.50 -10.69
C TYR A 725 -26.49 11.72 -11.44
N GLY A 726 -25.77 10.81 -10.77
CA GLY A 726 -24.77 9.91 -11.36
C GLY A 726 -25.26 8.48 -11.62
N ARG A 727 -26.55 8.21 -11.40
CA ARG A 727 -27.13 6.86 -11.48
C ARG A 727 -27.80 6.64 -12.83
N LEU A 728 -27.36 5.64 -13.59
CA LEU A 728 -27.92 5.31 -14.91
C LEU A 728 -29.37 4.82 -14.78
N THR A 729 -30.32 5.48 -15.43
CA THR A 729 -31.76 5.14 -15.40
C THR A 729 -32.27 4.56 -16.70
N ALA A 730 -31.65 4.88 -17.84
CA ALA A 730 -32.04 4.30 -19.13
C ALA A 730 -30.90 4.23 -20.14
N ILE A 731 -30.98 3.25 -21.05
CA ILE A 731 -30.20 3.15 -22.28
C ILE A 731 -31.18 3.08 -23.45
N ASN A 732 -31.13 4.07 -24.33
CA ASN A 732 -32.03 4.20 -25.46
C ASN A 732 -31.27 3.93 -26.77
N TYR A 733 -31.69 2.88 -27.49
CA TYR A 733 -31.19 2.53 -28.81
C TYR A 733 -32.04 3.22 -29.89
N PRO A 734 -31.42 3.78 -30.93
CA PRO A 734 -32.14 4.57 -31.93
C PRO A 734 -32.95 3.72 -32.92
N ASP A 735 -32.48 2.51 -33.24
CA ASP A 735 -33.08 1.65 -34.28
C ASP A 735 -34.04 0.61 -33.73
N HIS A 736 -33.80 0.18 -32.49
CA HIS A 736 -34.52 -0.91 -31.82
C HIS A 736 -34.98 -0.44 -30.44
N PRO A 737 -35.97 0.46 -30.35
CA PRO A 737 -36.47 0.96 -29.08
C PRO A 737 -37.04 -0.15 -28.17
N GLU A 738 -37.45 -1.27 -28.75
CA GLU A 738 -37.82 -2.49 -28.01
C GLU A 738 -36.65 -3.05 -27.18
N ASN A 739 -35.41 -2.78 -27.55
CA ASN A 739 -34.21 -3.18 -26.80
C ASN A 739 -33.77 -2.14 -25.76
N ASN A 740 -34.52 -1.06 -25.58
CA ASN A 740 -34.21 -0.06 -24.55
C ASN A 740 -34.18 -0.70 -23.18
N VAL A 741 -33.21 -0.28 -22.37
CA VAL A 741 -33.04 -0.77 -21.00
C VAL A 741 -33.48 0.32 -20.04
N LYS A 742 -34.28 -0.02 -19.04
CA LYS A 742 -34.65 0.88 -17.95
C LYS A 742 -34.25 0.28 -16.59
N TYR A 743 -33.72 1.13 -15.73
CA TYR A 743 -33.30 0.78 -14.38
C TYR A 743 -34.11 1.57 -13.37
N HIS A 744 -34.73 0.86 -12.44
CA HIS A 744 -35.46 1.45 -11.32
C HIS A 744 -34.74 1.09 -10.04
N TYR A 745 -34.54 2.07 -9.17
CA TYR A 745 -33.82 1.93 -7.90
C TYR A 745 -34.75 2.25 -6.74
N GLY A 746 -34.54 1.60 -5.60
CA GLY A 746 -35.38 1.85 -4.44
C GLY A 746 -35.14 3.22 -3.81
N GLY A 747 -36.21 3.96 -3.56
CA GLY A 747 -36.20 5.20 -2.77
C GLY A 747 -36.20 4.94 -1.27
N ILE A 748 -36.29 6.01 -0.46
CA ILE A 748 -36.26 5.96 1.01
C ILE A 748 -37.36 5.09 1.66
N ASN A 749 -38.47 4.85 0.95
CA ASN A 749 -39.61 4.07 1.42
C ASN A 749 -39.66 2.67 0.80
N SER A 750 -38.59 2.23 0.12
CA SER A 750 -38.60 0.94 -0.55
C SER A 750 -38.51 -0.21 0.44
N SER A 751 -39.42 -1.18 0.29
CA SER A 751 -39.42 -2.44 1.03
C SER A 751 -38.36 -3.42 0.49
N TYR A 752 -38.23 -4.58 1.14
CA TYR A 752 -37.34 -5.68 0.72
C TYR A 752 -35.87 -5.27 0.60
N ASN A 753 -35.43 -4.35 1.47
CA ASN A 753 -34.06 -3.90 1.59
C ASN A 753 -33.51 -3.33 0.26
N ARG A 754 -34.35 -2.56 -0.45
CA ARG A 754 -34.03 -2.00 -1.77
C ARG A 754 -33.57 -0.54 -1.74
N ILE A 755 -33.47 0.10 -0.57
CA ILE A 755 -33.04 1.51 -0.47
C ILE A 755 -31.66 1.65 -1.09
N GLY A 756 -31.54 2.47 -2.13
CA GLY A 756 -30.30 2.67 -2.89
C GLY A 756 -29.88 1.51 -3.81
N ARG A 757 -30.65 0.41 -3.87
CA ARG A 757 -30.35 -0.78 -4.69
C ARG A 757 -31.26 -0.85 -5.93
N LEU A 758 -30.80 -1.57 -6.95
CA LEU A 758 -31.58 -1.83 -8.16
C LEU A 758 -32.79 -2.71 -7.80
N MET A 759 -34.01 -2.23 -8.03
CA MET A 759 -35.23 -2.98 -7.72
C MET A 759 -35.81 -3.67 -8.95
N LEU A 760 -35.68 -3.05 -10.13
CA LEU A 760 -36.24 -3.55 -11.38
C LEU A 760 -35.34 -3.15 -12.54
N ARG A 761 -35.08 -4.10 -13.43
CA ARG A 761 -34.50 -3.86 -14.75
C ARG A 761 -35.48 -4.30 -15.82
N GLU A 762 -35.78 -3.42 -16.76
CA GLU A 762 -36.56 -3.74 -17.96
C GLU A 762 -35.60 -3.72 -19.15
N ASP A 763 -35.72 -4.68 -20.06
CA ASP A 763 -34.94 -4.79 -21.29
C ASP A 763 -35.78 -5.47 -22.39
N GLY A 764 -35.23 -5.61 -23.60
CA GLY A 764 -35.98 -6.20 -24.72
C GLY A 764 -36.42 -7.65 -24.53
N SER A 765 -35.88 -8.37 -23.53
CA SER A 765 -36.36 -9.72 -23.18
C SER A 765 -37.51 -9.72 -22.17
N GLY A 766 -37.80 -8.59 -21.52
CA GLY A 766 -38.83 -8.44 -20.49
C GLY A 766 -38.31 -7.69 -19.27
N ALA A 767 -38.51 -8.22 -18.07
CA ALA A 767 -38.13 -7.55 -16.82
C ALA A 767 -37.59 -8.50 -15.75
N ILE A 768 -36.70 -8.00 -14.90
CA ILE A 768 -36.17 -8.71 -13.72
C ILE A 768 -36.31 -7.82 -12.49
N GLU A 769 -37.08 -8.28 -11.52
CA GLU A 769 -37.21 -7.65 -10.20
C GLU A 769 -36.28 -8.32 -9.17
N TYR A 770 -35.66 -7.53 -8.29
CA TYR A 770 -34.67 -8.01 -7.29
C TYR A 770 -35.15 -7.80 -5.86
N TYR A 771 -34.93 -8.77 -4.98
CA TYR A 771 -35.26 -8.71 -3.56
C TYR A 771 -34.03 -9.06 -2.73
N TYR A 772 -33.74 -8.28 -1.69
CA TYR A 772 -32.48 -8.38 -0.95
C TYR A 772 -32.69 -8.80 0.50
N GLY A 773 -31.71 -9.49 1.05
CA GLY A 773 -31.63 -9.81 2.46
C GLY A 773 -30.96 -8.71 3.27
N LYS A 774 -30.72 -9.00 4.55
CA LYS A 774 -30.23 -8.00 5.51
C LYS A 774 -28.74 -7.67 5.30
N MET A 775 -27.99 -8.58 4.69
CA MET A 775 -26.57 -8.40 4.34
C MET A 775 -26.40 -7.85 2.91
N GLY A 776 -27.49 -7.57 2.19
CA GLY A 776 -27.48 -7.10 0.80
C GLY A 776 -27.38 -8.20 -0.26
N GLU A 777 -27.45 -9.47 0.15
CA GLU A 777 -27.52 -10.65 -0.71
C GLU A 777 -28.87 -10.73 -1.46
N VAL A 778 -28.90 -11.30 -2.67
CA VAL A 778 -30.14 -11.44 -3.45
C VAL A 778 -30.92 -12.66 -2.97
N LEU A 779 -32.04 -12.46 -2.29
CA LEU A 779 -32.88 -13.56 -1.78
C LEU A 779 -33.93 -14.03 -2.78
N LYS A 780 -34.32 -13.19 -3.73
CA LYS A 780 -35.32 -13.54 -4.74
C LYS A 780 -35.17 -12.67 -5.98
N THR A 781 -35.40 -13.29 -7.14
CA THR A 781 -35.63 -12.60 -8.40
C THR A 781 -36.95 -13.03 -9.01
N VAL A 782 -37.63 -12.09 -9.65
CA VAL A 782 -38.84 -12.36 -10.45
C VAL A 782 -38.52 -11.94 -11.88
N ARG A 783 -38.35 -12.91 -12.77
CA ARG A 783 -38.04 -12.67 -14.18
C ARG A 783 -39.29 -12.87 -15.02
N THR A 784 -39.78 -11.81 -15.63
CA THR A 784 -40.87 -11.84 -16.60
C THR A 784 -40.27 -11.79 -18.00
N LEU A 785 -40.51 -12.80 -18.82
CA LEU A 785 -40.07 -12.86 -20.21
C LEU A 785 -41.22 -12.54 -21.16
N ILE A 786 -40.94 -11.68 -22.13
CA ILE A 786 -41.85 -11.37 -23.24
C ILE A 786 -41.38 -12.17 -24.45
N VAL A 787 -42.09 -13.25 -24.77
CA VAL A 787 -41.80 -14.07 -25.95
C VAL A 787 -42.70 -13.63 -27.10
N PRO A 788 -42.15 -13.20 -28.25
CA PRO A 788 -42.96 -12.80 -29.40
C PRO A 788 -43.95 -13.90 -29.79
N ASN A 789 -45.23 -13.53 -29.96
CA ASN A 789 -46.33 -14.44 -30.32
C ASN A 789 -46.63 -15.55 -29.30
N GLN A 790 -46.18 -15.44 -28.04
CA GLN A 790 -46.55 -16.34 -26.95
C GLN A 790 -47.01 -15.56 -25.70
N ALA A 791 -47.57 -16.25 -24.71
CA ALA A 791 -47.97 -15.66 -23.45
C ALA A 791 -46.75 -15.17 -22.65
N VAL A 792 -46.93 -14.08 -21.90
CA VAL A 792 -45.95 -13.59 -20.93
C VAL A 792 -45.70 -14.67 -19.87
N ALA A 793 -44.42 -15.02 -19.65
CA ALA A 793 -44.04 -16.05 -18.69
C ALA A 793 -43.24 -15.44 -17.54
N THR A 794 -43.60 -15.77 -16.29
CA THR A 794 -42.91 -15.29 -15.09
C THR A 794 -42.22 -16.45 -14.38
N TYR A 795 -40.94 -16.27 -14.08
CA TYR A 795 -40.06 -17.24 -13.44
C TYR A 795 -39.53 -16.64 -12.14
N VAL A 796 -39.74 -17.34 -11.02
CA VAL A 796 -39.27 -16.91 -9.71
C VAL A 796 -38.10 -17.78 -9.29
N THR A 797 -37.00 -17.18 -8.87
CA THR A 797 -35.88 -17.91 -8.26
C THR A 797 -35.60 -17.31 -6.89
N GLN A 798 -35.38 -18.17 -5.90
CA GLN A 798 -35.15 -17.74 -4.52
C GLN A 798 -33.87 -18.37 -3.98
N TRP A 799 -33.21 -17.68 -3.05
CA TRP A 799 -32.00 -18.13 -2.39
C TRP A 799 -32.07 -17.89 -0.89
N LYS A 800 -31.36 -18.73 -0.14
CA LYS A 800 -31.07 -18.53 1.28
C LYS A 800 -29.57 -18.68 1.50
N TYR A 801 -28.99 -17.75 2.23
CA TYR A 801 -27.57 -17.75 2.58
C TYR A 801 -27.39 -17.85 4.09
N ASP A 802 -26.20 -18.25 4.52
CA ASP A 802 -25.72 -17.95 5.87
C ASP A 802 -25.03 -16.58 5.92
N SER A 803 -24.60 -16.16 7.11
CA SER A 803 -23.94 -14.87 7.31
C SER A 803 -22.55 -14.77 6.67
N HIS A 804 -21.96 -15.90 6.26
CA HIS A 804 -20.72 -15.97 5.47
C HIS A 804 -20.98 -15.94 3.95
N ASN A 805 -22.22 -15.66 3.53
CA ASN A 805 -22.69 -15.68 2.15
C ASN A 805 -22.54 -17.03 1.43
N ARG A 806 -22.48 -18.14 2.17
CA ARG A 806 -22.57 -19.49 1.58
C ARG A 806 -24.03 -19.79 1.25
N LEU A 807 -24.27 -20.37 0.07
CA LEU A 807 -25.61 -20.69 -0.42
C LEU A 807 -26.15 -21.94 0.30
N LEU A 808 -27.18 -21.79 1.12
CA LEU A 808 -27.80 -22.91 1.84
C LEU A 808 -28.93 -23.56 1.04
N GLU A 809 -29.70 -22.75 0.31
CA GLU A 809 -30.91 -23.18 -0.39
C GLU A 809 -31.15 -22.35 -1.65
N MET A 810 -31.61 -22.99 -2.71
CA MET A 810 -32.05 -22.36 -3.96
C MET A 810 -33.39 -22.97 -4.38
N ILE A 811 -34.39 -22.14 -4.70
CA ILE A 811 -35.69 -22.61 -5.22
C ILE A 811 -35.81 -22.12 -6.66
N TYR A 812 -35.96 -23.06 -7.60
CA TYR A 812 -36.11 -22.81 -9.02
C TYR A 812 -37.55 -22.43 -9.40
N PRO A 813 -37.78 -21.86 -10.60
CA PRO A 813 -39.11 -21.45 -11.06
C PRO A 813 -40.14 -22.57 -11.15
N ASP A 814 -39.69 -23.81 -11.26
CA ASP A 814 -40.54 -25.00 -11.31
C ASP A 814 -40.79 -25.59 -9.91
N GLU A 815 -40.52 -24.81 -8.85
CA GLU A 815 -40.63 -25.15 -7.43
C GLU A 815 -39.63 -26.20 -6.93
N GLU A 816 -38.65 -26.60 -7.75
CA GLU A 816 -37.58 -27.44 -7.25
C GLU A 816 -36.72 -26.67 -6.23
N LYS A 817 -36.63 -27.22 -5.02
CA LYS A 817 -35.75 -26.76 -3.95
C LYS A 817 -34.47 -27.57 -3.92
N VAL A 818 -33.33 -26.90 -4.04
CA VAL A 818 -31.99 -27.47 -3.91
C VAL A 818 -31.33 -26.95 -2.65
N THR A 819 -30.87 -27.84 -1.78
CA THR A 819 -30.16 -27.51 -0.54
C THR A 819 -28.70 -27.98 -0.60
N TYR A 820 -27.81 -27.17 -0.03
CA TYR A 820 -26.38 -27.43 0.03
C TYR A 820 -25.94 -27.65 1.47
N GLY A 821 -25.31 -28.79 1.74
CA GLY A 821 -24.64 -29.06 3.01
C GLY A 821 -23.15 -28.78 2.90
N TYR A 822 -22.56 -28.19 3.93
CA TYR A 822 -21.14 -27.89 4.00
C TYR A 822 -20.44 -28.80 5.02
N ASN A 823 -19.18 -29.11 4.76
CA ASN A 823 -18.32 -29.81 5.72
C ASN A 823 -17.75 -28.81 6.76
N LEU A 824 -17.07 -29.31 7.79
CA LEU A 824 -16.47 -28.49 8.85
C LEU A 824 -15.36 -27.55 8.37
N GLY A 825 -14.82 -27.75 7.16
CA GLY A 825 -13.87 -26.83 6.51
C GLY A 825 -14.57 -25.77 5.64
N GLY A 826 -15.91 -25.72 5.67
CA GLY A 826 -16.71 -24.74 4.93
C GLY A 826 -16.90 -25.02 3.44
N GLN A 827 -16.57 -26.22 2.96
CA GLN A 827 -16.72 -26.61 1.55
C GLN A 827 -18.00 -27.42 1.33
N VAL A 828 -18.58 -27.36 0.12
CA VAL A 828 -19.80 -28.11 -0.22
C VAL A 828 -19.55 -29.62 -0.11
N ASP A 829 -20.33 -30.31 0.72
CA ASP A 829 -20.18 -31.74 0.99
C ASP A 829 -21.21 -32.59 0.24
N HIS A 830 -22.46 -32.13 0.17
CA HIS A 830 -23.55 -32.82 -0.50
C HIS A 830 -24.59 -31.82 -1.01
N VAL A 831 -25.37 -32.26 -2.01
CA VAL A 831 -26.40 -31.46 -2.66
C VAL A 831 -27.66 -32.31 -2.78
N ARG A 832 -28.77 -31.79 -2.28
CA ARG A 832 -30.06 -32.49 -2.24
C ARG A 832 -31.14 -31.67 -2.93
N GLY A 833 -31.94 -32.32 -3.77
CA GLY A 833 -33.12 -31.77 -4.40
C GLY A 833 -34.41 -32.21 -3.69
N TYR A 834 -35.42 -31.37 -3.77
CA TYR A 834 -36.76 -31.64 -3.30
C TYR A 834 -37.77 -30.95 -4.23
N LYS A 835 -38.73 -31.71 -4.74
CA LYS A 835 -39.88 -31.16 -5.49
C LYS A 835 -41.16 -31.78 -4.95
N SER A 836 -41.64 -32.87 -5.55
CA SER A 836 -42.73 -33.68 -5.00
C SER A 836 -42.24 -34.77 -4.04
N TYR A 837 -40.98 -35.17 -4.16
CA TYR A 837 -40.27 -36.07 -3.26
C TYR A 837 -38.81 -35.61 -3.15
N GLY A 838 -38.10 -36.06 -2.12
CA GLY A 838 -36.69 -35.74 -1.93
C GLY A 838 -35.77 -36.72 -2.65
N TYR A 839 -34.69 -36.21 -3.23
CA TYR A 839 -33.65 -37.00 -3.88
C TYR A 839 -32.30 -36.30 -3.73
N ASP A 840 -31.22 -37.07 -3.62
CA ASP A 840 -29.89 -36.50 -3.61
C ASP A 840 -29.41 -36.27 -5.05
N TYR A 841 -28.66 -35.20 -5.28
CA TYR A 841 -27.91 -35.00 -6.53
C TYR A 841 -26.49 -35.52 -6.38
N VAL A 842 -25.87 -35.08 -5.29
CA VAL A 842 -24.50 -35.42 -4.91
C VAL A 842 -24.55 -35.88 -3.47
N ASN A 843 -24.22 -37.16 -3.26
CA ASN A 843 -24.17 -37.78 -1.93
C ASN A 843 -22.92 -37.38 -1.16
N LYS A 844 -21.81 -37.10 -1.87
CA LYS A 844 -20.54 -36.76 -1.25
C LYS A 844 -19.60 -36.04 -2.23
N ILE A 845 -18.94 -34.99 -1.74
CA ILE A 845 -17.76 -34.40 -2.34
C ILE A 845 -16.60 -34.56 -1.35
N GLY A 846 -15.44 -34.97 -1.85
CA GLY A 846 -14.22 -35.08 -1.07
C GLY A 846 -13.14 -34.15 -1.58
N TYR A 847 -12.27 -33.70 -0.68
CA TYR A 847 -11.22 -32.72 -0.95
C TYR A 847 -9.86 -33.18 -0.40
N ASP A 848 -8.77 -32.63 -0.92
CA ASP A 848 -7.45 -32.74 -0.29
C ASP A 848 -7.08 -31.48 0.49
N LYS A 849 -5.85 -31.45 1.03
CA LYS A 849 -5.29 -30.33 1.80
C LYS A 849 -5.07 -29.04 1.01
N PHE A 850 -5.16 -29.10 -0.33
CA PHE A 850 -5.17 -27.92 -1.19
C PHE A 850 -6.59 -27.48 -1.52
N GLU A 851 -7.58 -28.11 -0.89
CA GLU A 851 -9.00 -27.90 -1.15
C GLU A 851 -9.43 -28.24 -2.58
N GLN A 852 -8.61 -29.03 -3.28
CA GLN A 852 -8.94 -29.55 -4.59
C GLN A 852 -9.85 -30.76 -4.42
N ARG A 853 -10.91 -30.85 -5.24
CA ARG A 853 -11.84 -31.98 -5.21
C ARG A 853 -11.10 -33.26 -5.58
N THR A 854 -11.10 -34.26 -4.70
CA THR A 854 -10.49 -35.59 -4.91
C THR A 854 -11.52 -36.68 -5.19
N TYR A 855 -12.77 -36.48 -4.75
CA TYR A 855 -13.81 -37.47 -4.86
C TYR A 855 -15.19 -36.83 -5.07
N LEU A 856 -16.06 -37.52 -5.79
CA LEU A 856 -17.44 -37.12 -6.02
C LEU A 856 -18.32 -38.36 -6.16
N LYS A 857 -19.37 -38.48 -5.34
CA LYS A 857 -20.37 -39.55 -5.43
C LYS A 857 -21.72 -38.97 -5.80
N TYR A 858 -22.24 -39.39 -6.95
CA TYR A 858 -23.59 -39.05 -7.39
C TYR A 858 -24.63 -39.98 -6.75
N CYS A 859 -25.90 -39.56 -6.80
CA CYS A 859 -27.02 -40.35 -6.29
C CYS A 859 -27.25 -41.67 -7.02
N ASN A 860 -26.95 -41.72 -8.33
CA ASN A 860 -27.02 -42.94 -9.15
C ASN A 860 -25.90 -43.95 -8.82
N GLY A 861 -25.06 -43.67 -7.83
CA GLY A 861 -23.96 -44.52 -7.41
C GLY A 861 -22.69 -44.36 -8.24
N ALA A 862 -22.67 -43.47 -9.24
CA ALA A 862 -21.46 -43.16 -9.98
C ALA A 862 -20.46 -42.41 -9.09
N GLU A 863 -19.22 -42.86 -9.11
CA GLU A 863 -18.12 -42.28 -8.33
C GLU A 863 -17.07 -41.71 -9.29
N THR A 864 -16.64 -40.47 -9.05
CA THR A 864 -15.54 -39.84 -9.79
C THR A 864 -14.38 -39.59 -8.84
N PHE A 865 -13.19 -40.03 -9.23
CA PHE A 865 -11.94 -39.85 -8.51
C PHE A 865 -11.04 -38.91 -9.30
N TYR A 866 -10.46 -37.91 -8.62
CA TYR A 866 -9.58 -36.91 -9.21
C TYR A 866 -8.19 -37.10 -8.61
N ALA A 867 -7.18 -37.24 -9.46
CA ALA A 867 -5.78 -37.29 -9.05
C ALA A 867 -5.04 -36.10 -9.66
N TYR A 868 -4.23 -35.44 -8.83
CA TYR A 868 -3.45 -34.28 -9.22
C TYR A 868 -1.97 -34.63 -9.24
N ASP A 869 -1.23 -34.06 -10.18
CA ASP A 869 0.22 -34.14 -10.21
C ASP A 869 0.79 -33.62 -8.88
N PRO A 870 1.62 -34.38 -8.15
CA PRO A 870 2.09 -33.99 -6.83
C PRO A 870 2.89 -32.68 -6.82
N ALA A 871 3.64 -32.40 -7.89
CA ALA A 871 4.56 -31.28 -7.97
C ALA A 871 3.88 -29.98 -8.45
N ARG A 872 3.03 -30.05 -9.48
CA ARG A 872 2.35 -28.89 -10.09
C ARG A 872 0.88 -28.74 -9.70
N ARG A 873 0.31 -29.75 -9.04
CA ARG A 873 -1.10 -29.75 -8.59
C ARG A 873 -2.11 -29.60 -9.73
N ARG A 874 -1.71 -29.88 -10.97
CA ARG A 874 -2.58 -29.94 -12.14
C ARG A 874 -3.35 -31.25 -12.14
N LEU A 875 -4.60 -31.24 -12.59
CA LEU A 875 -5.39 -32.46 -12.73
C LEU A 875 -4.66 -33.41 -13.70
N GLN A 876 -4.23 -34.55 -13.18
CA GLN A 876 -3.48 -35.55 -13.93
C GLN A 876 -4.40 -36.65 -14.45
N ASN A 877 -5.39 -37.07 -13.64
CA ASN A 877 -6.33 -38.10 -14.01
C ASN A 877 -7.71 -37.83 -13.44
N LEU A 878 -8.73 -38.25 -14.18
CA LEU A 878 -10.13 -38.26 -13.77
C LEU A 878 -10.70 -39.63 -14.13
N MET A 879 -11.05 -40.41 -13.12
CA MET A 879 -11.60 -41.75 -13.29
C MET A 879 -13.05 -41.79 -12.83
N VAL A 880 -13.95 -42.23 -13.72
CA VAL A 880 -15.37 -42.44 -13.40
C VAL A 880 -15.64 -43.92 -13.27
N ASN A 881 -16.19 -44.34 -12.14
CA ASN A 881 -16.71 -45.67 -11.90
C ASN A 881 -18.24 -45.59 -11.89
N ALA A 882 -18.86 -45.88 -13.02
CA ALA A 882 -20.30 -46.09 -13.07
C ALA A 882 -20.59 -47.50 -12.57
N LYS A 883 -21.57 -47.64 -11.67
CA LYS A 883 -22.08 -48.97 -11.33
C LYS A 883 -22.72 -49.55 -12.60
N ALA A 884 -22.25 -50.71 -13.04
CA ALA A 884 -22.87 -51.46 -14.14
C ALA A 884 -24.31 -51.87 -13.80
#